data_AF-A0A8J9WVL0-F1
#
_entry.id   AF-A0A8J9WVL0-F1
#
_cell.length_a   1.000
_cell.length_b   1.000
_cell.length_c   1.000
_cell.angle_alpha   90.00
_cell.angle_beta   90.00
_cell.angle_gamma   90.00
#
_symmetry.space_group_name_H-M   'P 1'
#
loop_
_entity.id
_entity.type
_entity.pdbx_description
1 polymer ?
#
loop_
_entity_poly.entity_id
_entity_poly.type
_entity_poly.pdbx_seq_one_letter_code
_entity_poly.pdbx_strand_id
1 'polypeptide(L)'
;MAEDDKFHDIHAILRRPVKVLEGEFNSTFTPVSLKFPDVIFQNSANVVKKLDYFTFFRANVKIRLIFNATPFMSGKYWLFFAPFDDVSNRGAMLSNLPNATGFPGVEIDVGSNAPVEIKMPYCSPLSHFNLLDSHSNMGEMYIIPINPIQSGISPPPLGANFTIFAWFEDIELAMPTSKAVTIPPVPPVEEEVWTAQIGSVDDEEVWTAQVGSEEHAATSGPPISGIANAVASAASVLGSVPVLGSWMRPVEWVSRAIGGAASAVGWNKPTNLDKNCPYINVPAKGFTNVDGIDLSSKIGAMPDNGLTYDGGIFSTEVDEMDLTYVSSKSCIFRYAIPWTLTTPVGKTLHYNAVAPGLAQGTTIFSPTTVAYVASMFQQWRGTIKYRLATAKTAFHTGRLRITYHPGVYGSGALTGTTAENAYNWILDLSVSSELEFEVPYVSNVPWKEVYVGQYDDANWDLERYSTGTITITVLNELRRASNSVADNVPLNMWISGGEDIAYAMPDFARFTVAEPVTALGELVDDPELEWKAQVFNLTSTAIEHNEQVQDTSTSVFPMGMMDHTMAEQLCIGEKITSLRQLIKRFGLTSIGNPFPYINKTGVSYAFPGPIPLNSDKYLFNKIRVDPAYFGEATSTGPVDWQYIDYPVSRAADGTFTEDTFQAVVQIPARCPLYYISYLYRFWRGARRYKFATPATNGLRCTNQGQRPAYAYNTTREEYTEALDGFEYDAIRPTDPLIVRRSTNIDENGKLEKPVLDTFTVTQGSSTFEHYVYPDLNGTIEFEVPYYAQTPISLVGEGKISDVDGPIIRRGKVDIMRSLDPRGMDRPMYSYYTDTVFPQSPIAAAVDAGGVRNCFGAYNLYEAAGDDFSFGYLIGAPRIRRVTHI
;
A
#
# COMPACT_ATOMS: atom_id res chain seq x y z
N MET A 1 40.77 -31.64 31.45
CA MET A 1 39.55 -31.27 30.68
C MET A 1 39.96 -31.17 29.22
N ALA A 2 39.03 -31.23 28.27
CA ALA A 2 39.34 -30.81 26.91
C ALA A 2 39.48 -29.28 26.89
N GLU A 3 40.38 -28.76 26.07
CA GLU A 3 40.48 -27.32 25.81
C GLU A 3 39.38 -26.97 24.79
N ASP A 4 38.27 -26.40 25.28
CA ASP A 4 37.23 -25.81 24.43
C ASP A 4 37.51 -24.32 24.29
N ASP A 5 38.20 -23.93 23.22
CA ASP A 5 38.62 -22.54 22.92
C ASP A 5 37.42 -21.58 22.65
N LYS A 6 36.18 -22.05 22.84
CA LYS A 6 34.96 -21.27 22.63
C LYS A 6 34.65 -20.41 23.85
N PHE A 7 34.84 -19.10 23.70
CA PHE A 7 34.29 -18.13 24.64
C PHE A 7 32.77 -18.30 24.79
N HIS A 8 32.32 -18.72 25.98
CA HIS A 8 30.90 -18.87 26.32
C HIS A 8 30.32 -17.55 26.83
N ASP A 9 30.30 -16.54 25.97
CA ASP A 9 29.67 -15.25 26.26
C ASP A 9 28.12 -15.32 26.13
N ILE A 10 27.46 -14.18 26.35
CA ILE A 10 25.99 -14.08 26.21
C ILE A 10 25.52 -14.36 24.78
N HIS A 11 26.22 -13.86 23.77
CA HIS A 11 25.86 -14.06 22.37
C HIS A 11 25.97 -15.55 21.97
N ALA A 12 26.99 -16.27 22.47
CA ALA A 12 27.18 -17.70 22.32
C ALA A 12 26.20 -18.57 23.15
N ILE A 13 25.35 -17.97 23.98
CA ILE A 13 24.20 -18.63 24.62
C ILE A 13 22.91 -18.35 23.83
N LEU A 14 22.70 -17.13 23.36
CA LEU A 14 21.53 -16.72 22.56
C LEU A 14 21.54 -17.32 21.14
N ARG A 15 22.72 -17.64 20.59
CA ARG A 15 22.94 -18.39 19.33
C ARG A 15 22.71 -19.91 19.46
N ARG A 16 22.23 -20.42 20.59
CA ARG A 16 22.00 -21.87 20.78
C ARG A 16 20.58 -22.26 20.33
N PRO A 17 20.41 -23.28 19.47
CA PRO A 17 19.10 -23.73 19.02
C PRO A 17 18.17 -24.12 20.20
N VAL A 18 17.06 -23.41 20.32
CA VAL A 18 15.92 -23.73 21.20
C VAL A 18 14.89 -24.51 20.40
N LYS A 19 14.38 -25.62 20.93
CA LYS A 19 13.22 -26.31 20.36
C LYS A 19 11.97 -25.48 20.67
N VAL A 20 11.24 -25.05 19.64
CA VAL A 20 10.04 -24.18 19.80
C VAL A 20 8.73 -24.89 19.49
N LEU A 21 8.73 -25.91 18.62
CA LEU A 21 7.55 -26.71 18.30
C LEU A 21 7.93 -28.15 17.89
N GLU A 22 7.05 -29.10 18.19
CA GLU A 22 6.99 -30.44 17.57
C GLU A 22 5.59 -30.65 16.99
N GLY A 23 5.51 -31.36 15.87
CA GLY A 23 4.25 -31.66 15.19
C GLY A 23 4.40 -32.71 14.11
N GLU A 24 3.34 -32.95 13.33
CA GLU A 24 3.32 -34.00 12.30
C GLU A 24 2.75 -33.46 10.97
N PHE A 25 3.52 -33.59 9.89
CA PHE A 25 3.00 -33.43 8.54
C PHE A 25 2.06 -34.61 8.24
N ASN A 26 0.78 -34.31 8.10
CA ASN A 26 -0.28 -35.28 7.84
C ASN A 26 -1.16 -34.82 6.65
N SER A 27 -2.09 -35.65 6.21
CA SER A 27 -2.93 -35.40 5.03
C SER A 27 -3.95 -34.26 5.19
N THR A 28 -4.23 -33.85 6.43
CA THR A 28 -5.20 -32.81 6.80
C THR A 28 -4.49 -31.72 7.61
N PHE A 29 -3.31 -31.32 7.15
CA PHE A 29 -2.41 -30.43 7.88
C PHE A 29 -3.01 -29.03 8.06
N THR A 30 -3.36 -28.68 9.29
CA THR A 30 -3.68 -27.31 9.72
C THR A 30 -2.42 -26.44 9.59
N PRO A 31 -2.53 -25.21 9.03
CA PRO A 31 -1.43 -24.25 9.06
C PRO A 31 -0.87 -24.02 10.46
N VAL A 32 0.45 -23.96 10.56
CA VAL A 32 1.16 -23.60 11.79
C VAL A 32 1.45 -22.10 11.76
N SER A 33 1.20 -21.41 12.87
CA SER A 33 1.71 -20.06 13.14
C SER A 33 2.58 -20.07 14.40
N LEU A 34 3.68 -19.32 14.41
CA LEU A 34 4.52 -19.09 15.60
C LEU A 34 4.97 -17.63 15.66
N LYS A 35 4.64 -16.93 16.76
CA LYS A 35 5.03 -15.55 17.03
C LYS A 35 6.44 -15.50 17.65
N PHE A 36 7.34 -14.69 17.10
CA PHE A 36 8.70 -14.52 17.61
C PHE A 36 8.86 -13.13 18.25
N PRO A 37 9.62 -12.97 19.36
CA PRO A 37 10.51 -13.95 20.00
C PRO A 37 9.80 -14.88 20.99
N ASP A 38 8.51 -14.67 21.24
CA ASP A 38 7.72 -15.25 22.34
C ASP A 38 7.92 -16.76 22.50
N VAL A 39 7.82 -17.52 21.39
CA VAL A 39 7.98 -18.98 21.42
C VAL A 39 9.38 -19.43 21.83
N ILE A 40 10.42 -18.59 21.69
CA ILE A 40 11.77 -18.84 22.21
C ILE A 40 11.83 -18.55 23.71
N PHE A 41 11.22 -17.45 24.16
CA PHE A 41 11.20 -17.07 25.57
C PHE A 41 10.42 -18.08 26.42
N GLN A 42 9.24 -18.50 25.93
CA GLN A 42 8.38 -19.50 26.57
C GLN A 42 9.06 -20.89 26.64
N ASN A 43 9.79 -21.31 25.60
CA ASN A 43 10.49 -22.61 25.59
C ASN A 43 11.90 -22.59 26.23
N SER A 44 12.48 -21.43 26.55
CA SER A 44 13.87 -21.35 27.04
C SER A 44 14.08 -20.34 28.17
N ALA A 45 13.79 -20.79 29.39
CA ALA A 45 14.15 -20.07 30.61
C ALA A 45 15.65 -19.77 30.78
N ASN A 46 16.54 -20.41 30.00
CA ASN A 46 17.97 -20.06 29.95
C ASN A 46 18.27 -18.88 29.02
N VAL A 47 17.49 -18.68 27.94
CA VAL A 47 17.57 -17.47 27.10
C VAL A 47 17.06 -16.27 27.88
N VAL A 48 15.89 -16.39 28.51
CA VAL A 48 15.30 -15.32 29.35
C VAL A 48 16.28 -14.87 30.45
N LYS A 49 16.87 -15.81 31.21
CA LYS A 49 17.89 -15.55 32.26
C LYS A 49 19.24 -15.00 31.78
N LYS A 50 19.37 -14.67 30.49
CA LYS A 50 20.49 -13.90 29.94
C LYS A 50 20.07 -12.55 29.38
N LEU A 51 18.81 -12.42 28.98
CA LEU A 51 18.18 -11.16 28.58
C LEU A 51 17.68 -10.34 29.79
N ASP A 52 17.49 -10.98 30.96
CA ASP A 52 17.20 -10.30 32.22
C ASP A 52 18.15 -9.12 32.49
N TYR A 53 17.57 -7.99 32.94
CA TYR A 53 18.25 -6.73 33.20
C TYR A 53 18.80 -5.98 31.96
N PHE A 54 18.41 -6.38 30.74
CA PHE A 54 18.49 -5.53 29.54
C PHE A 54 17.12 -4.93 29.19
N THR A 55 17.11 -3.68 28.70
CA THR A 55 15.88 -2.99 28.29
C THR A 55 15.54 -3.29 26.84
N PHE A 56 16.54 -3.18 25.97
CA PHE A 56 16.38 -3.24 24.53
C PHE A 56 17.18 -4.38 23.92
N PHE A 57 16.56 -5.07 22.98
CA PHE A 57 17.09 -6.22 22.28
C PHE A 57 16.83 -6.08 20.78
N ARG A 58 17.76 -6.52 19.95
CA ARG A 58 17.56 -6.64 18.51
C ARG A 58 18.36 -7.83 18.02
N ALA A 59 17.74 -8.66 17.19
CA ALA A 59 18.39 -9.82 16.60
C ALA A 59 17.60 -10.28 15.38
N ASN A 60 18.30 -10.94 14.46
CA ASN A 60 17.67 -11.75 13.43
C ASN A 60 17.32 -13.12 14.03
N VAL A 61 16.18 -13.72 13.66
CA VAL A 61 15.79 -15.07 14.12
C VAL A 61 16.15 -16.08 13.04
N LYS A 62 17.04 -17.01 13.37
CA LYS A 62 17.40 -18.11 12.48
C LYS A 62 16.62 -19.35 12.89
N ILE A 63 15.93 -19.96 11.94
CA ILE A 63 15.03 -21.09 12.13
C ILE A 63 15.53 -22.29 11.31
N ARG A 64 15.45 -23.47 11.90
CA ARG A 64 15.71 -24.77 11.25
C ARG A 64 14.55 -25.72 11.56
N LEU A 65 13.86 -26.17 10.52
CA LEU A 65 12.87 -27.24 10.59
C LEU A 65 13.54 -28.57 10.18
N ILE A 66 13.50 -29.55 11.08
CA ILE A 66 13.99 -30.92 10.83
C ILE A 66 12.79 -31.85 10.86
N PHE A 67 12.69 -32.79 9.92
CA PHE A 67 11.59 -33.75 9.88
C PHE A 67 12.05 -35.17 9.55
N ASN A 68 11.21 -36.14 9.89
CA ASN A 68 11.45 -37.57 9.74
C ASN A 68 10.31 -38.20 8.94
N ALA A 69 10.38 -38.06 7.62
CA ALA A 69 9.54 -38.74 6.66
C ALA A 69 10.13 -40.12 6.31
N THR A 70 9.26 -41.09 6.00
CA THR A 70 9.74 -42.32 5.38
C THR A 70 10.08 -42.06 3.91
N PRO A 71 11.07 -42.73 3.30
CA PRO A 71 11.41 -42.57 1.87
C PRO A 71 10.28 -42.89 0.88
N PHE A 72 9.13 -43.40 1.35
CA PHE A 72 7.95 -43.67 0.54
C PHE A 72 6.88 -42.55 0.59
N MET A 73 7.10 -41.52 1.40
CA MET A 73 6.23 -40.35 1.54
C MET A 73 6.69 -39.20 0.65
N SER A 74 5.74 -38.48 0.06
CA SER A 74 5.97 -37.27 -0.73
C SER A 74 5.00 -36.16 -0.33
N GLY A 75 5.43 -34.90 -0.42
CA GLY A 75 4.62 -33.72 -0.08
C GLY A 75 5.45 -32.46 -0.22
N LYS A 76 4.81 -31.30 -0.42
CA LYS A 76 5.48 -29.99 -0.52
C LYS A 76 4.72 -28.95 0.31
N TYR A 77 5.45 -28.22 1.16
CA TYR A 77 4.93 -27.20 2.06
C TYR A 77 5.70 -25.89 1.86
N TRP A 78 5.10 -24.76 2.23
CA TRP A 78 5.73 -23.44 2.16
C TRP A 78 5.94 -22.87 3.57
N LEU A 79 7.15 -22.46 3.89
CA LEU A 79 7.57 -21.87 5.17
C LEU A 79 7.95 -20.41 4.92
N PHE A 80 7.25 -19.46 5.53
CA PHE A 80 7.45 -18.03 5.27
C PHE A 80 7.34 -17.15 6.51
N PHE A 81 7.77 -15.89 6.36
CA PHE A 81 7.77 -14.86 7.40
C PHE A 81 6.77 -13.75 7.08
N ALA A 82 6.01 -13.31 8.08
CA ALA A 82 5.08 -12.18 8.00
C ALA A 82 5.27 -11.24 9.21
N PRO A 83 5.96 -10.08 9.05
CA PRO A 83 6.20 -9.16 10.15
C PRO A 83 4.93 -8.35 10.47
N PHE A 84 4.50 -8.33 11.75
CA PHE A 84 3.34 -7.57 12.22
C PHE A 84 2.03 -7.89 11.45
N ASP A 85 1.67 -9.18 11.36
CA ASP A 85 0.53 -9.60 10.55
C ASP A 85 -0.81 -9.14 11.14
N ASP A 86 -1.17 -9.61 12.35
CA ASP A 86 -2.37 -9.20 13.08
C ASP A 86 -2.49 -7.67 13.23
N VAL A 87 -1.38 -6.98 13.51
CA VAL A 87 -1.34 -5.53 13.80
C VAL A 87 -1.70 -4.67 12.58
N SER A 88 -1.45 -5.18 11.37
CA SER A 88 -1.60 -4.42 10.12
C SER A 88 -3.01 -4.44 9.53
N ASN A 89 -3.87 -5.38 9.98
CA ASN A 89 -5.10 -5.83 9.29
C ASN A 89 -4.91 -6.30 7.83
N ARG A 90 -3.68 -6.35 7.31
CA ARG A 90 -3.36 -6.75 5.93
C ARG A 90 -2.62 -8.09 5.90
N GLY A 91 -3.16 -9.05 6.66
CA GLY A 91 -2.54 -10.33 6.97
C GLY A 91 -2.36 -11.29 5.79
N ALA A 92 -1.52 -12.29 5.99
CA ALA A 92 -1.21 -13.35 5.04
C ALA A 92 -2.43 -14.24 4.81
N MET A 93 -2.86 -14.35 3.56
CA MET A 93 -4.03 -15.16 3.20
C MET A 93 -3.62 -16.64 3.08
N LEU A 94 -3.57 -17.35 4.22
CA LEU A 94 -2.99 -18.71 4.32
C LEU A 94 -3.62 -19.75 3.36
N SER A 95 -4.89 -19.60 3.01
CA SER A 95 -5.61 -20.44 2.05
C SER A 95 -5.38 -20.07 0.57
N ASN A 96 -4.70 -18.94 0.32
CA ASN A 96 -4.50 -18.32 -0.98
C ASN A 96 -3.03 -18.45 -1.40
N LEU A 97 -2.65 -19.61 -1.93
CA LEU A 97 -1.26 -19.94 -2.28
C LEU A 97 -0.53 -18.88 -3.15
N PRO A 98 -1.14 -18.21 -4.15
CA PRO A 98 -0.50 -17.09 -4.87
C PRO A 98 -0.06 -15.92 -3.98
N ASN A 99 -0.84 -15.61 -2.92
CA ASN A 99 -0.50 -14.58 -1.94
C ASN A 99 0.61 -15.08 -1.01
N ALA A 100 0.42 -16.23 -0.35
CA ALA A 100 1.39 -16.74 0.61
C ALA A 100 2.79 -17.04 0.01
N THR A 101 2.84 -17.44 -1.27
CA THR A 101 4.13 -17.61 -2.00
C THR A 101 4.78 -16.29 -2.45
N GLY A 102 4.07 -15.17 -2.36
CA GLY A 102 4.65 -13.83 -2.56
C GLY A 102 5.46 -13.32 -1.38
N PHE A 103 5.22 -13.82 -0.16
CA PHE A 103 6.06 -13.49 1.02
C PHE A 103 7.48 -14.07 0.90
N PRO A 104 8.48 -13.49 1.60
CA PRO A 104 9.78 -14.12 1.81
C PRO A 104 9.65 -15.48 2.51
N GLY A 105 10.07 -16.55 1.84
CA GLY A 105 9.84 -17.93 2.27
C GLY A 105 10.61 -18.96 1.45
N VAL A 106 10.52 -20.22 1.88
CA VAL A 106 11.26 -21.38 1.37
C VAL A 106 10.34 -22.60 1.27
N GLU A 107 10.59 -23.47 0.28
CA GLU A 107 9.80 -24.71 0.11
C GLU A 107 10.39 -25.87 0.94
N ILE A 108 9.52 -26.68 1.52
CA ILE A 108 9.86 -27.92 2.22
C ILE A 108 9.43 -29.10 1.36
N ASP A 109 10.39 -29.83 0.78
CA ASP A 109 10.13 -31.08 0.06
C ASP A 109 10.25 -32.29 1.00
N VAL A 110 9.11 -32.87 1.37
CA VAL A 110 9.04 -34.01 2.30
C VAL A 110 9.72 -35.27 1.71
N GLY A 111 9.79 -35.40 0.39
CA GLY A 111 10.46 -36.52 -0.28
C GLY A 111 11.99 -36.44 -0.24
N SER A 112 12.57 -35.28 0.13
CA SER A 112 14.02 -35.10 0.29
C SER A 112 14.56 -35.57 1.64
N ASN A 113 13.75 -35.48 2.69
CA ASN A 113 14.15 -35.55 4.10
C ASN A 113 15.37 -34.66 4.48
N ALA A 114 15.57 -33.55 3.78
CA ALA A 114 16.60 -32.56 4.10
C ALA A 114 16.06 -31.54 5.13
N PRO A 115 16.86 -31.10 6.12
CA PRO A 115 16.46 -30.03 7.02
C PRO A 115 16.40 -28.70 6.26
N VAL A 116 15.36 -27.90 6.55
CA VAL A 116 15.13 -26.60 5.90
C VAL A 116 15.46 -25.47 6.86
N GLU A 117 16.11 -24.42 6.37
CA GLU A 117 16.45 -23.24 7.16
C GLU A 117 15.90 -21.95 6.54
N ILE A 118 15.50 -21.01 7.39
CA ILE A 118 15.13 -19.65 7.01
C ILE A 118 15.73 -18.66 8.01
N LYS A 119 16.15 -17.48 7.55
CA LYS A 119 16.55 -16.35 8.39
C LYS A 119 15.46 -15.30 8.31
N MET A 120 14.84 -15.00 9.45
CA MET A 120 13.90 -13.90 9.61
C MET A 120 14.69 -12.67 10.05
N PRO A 121 14.76 -11.60 9.24
CA PRO A 121 15.44 -10.39 9.66
C PRO A 121 14.59 -9.63 10.69
N TYR A 122 15.25 -8.78 11.49
CA TYR A 122 14.54 -7.85 12.37
C TYR A 122 13.84 -6.75 11.55
N CYS A 123 12.57 -6.98 11.22
CA CYS A 123 11.75 -6.04 10.45
C CYS A 123 10.62 -5.47 11.34
N SER A 124 10.81 -4.27 11.86
CA SER A 124 9.95 -3.64 12.87
C SER A 124 9.88 -2.13 12.65
N PRO A 125 8.76 -1.46 12.99
CA PRO A 125 8.71 0.00 13.00
C PRO A 125 9.36 0.61 14.26
N LEU A 126 9.71 -0.22 15.26
CA LEU A 126 10.64 0.13 16.34
C LEU A 126 12.08 -0.17 15.94
N SER A 127 13.03 0.59 16.50
CA SER A 127 14.47 0.30 16.30
C SER A 127 14.92 -0.96 17.04
N HIS A 128 14.32 -1.27 18.19
CA HIS A 128 14.65 -2.40 19.05
C HIS A 128 13.37 -2.97 19.66
N PHE A 129 13.40 -4.27 19.98
CA PHE A 129 12.42 -4.93 20.84
C PHE A 129 12.59 -4.44 22.28
N ASN A 130 11.48 -4.13 22.97
CA ASN A 130 11.50 -3.81 24.39
C ASN A 130 11.27 -5.07 25.21
N LEU A 131 12.29 -5.51 25.97
CA LEU A 131 12.21 -6.70 26.81
C LEU A 131 11.30 -6.54 28.04
N LEU A 132 10.80 -5.32 28.30
CA LEU A 132 9.99 -4.99 29.47
C LEU A 132 8.48 -4.89 29.19
N ASP A 133 8.05 -4.96 27.92
CA ASP A 133 6.64 -5.02 27.55
C ASP A 133 6.27 -6.34 26.84
N SER A 134 4.96 -6.56 26.67
CA SER A 134 4.36 -7.68 25.95
C SER A 134 3.75 -7.28 24.61
N HIS A 135 3.89 -6.03 24.19
CA HIS A 135 3.26 -5.46 22.98
C HIS A 135 4.20 -5.59 21.78
N SER A 136 5.49 -5.81 22.01
CA SER A 136 6.48 -6.07 20.97
C SER A 136 6.36 -7.50 20.42
N ASN A 137 6.07 -7.64 19.13
CA ASN A 137 6.20 -8.89 18.35
C ASN A 137 7.23 -8.62 17.23
N MET A 138 8.17 -9.52 16.96
CA MET A 138 9.14 -9.37 15.84
C MET A 138 8.55 -9.82 14.49
N GLY A 139 7.45 -10.56 14.52
CA GLY A 139 6.78 -11.12 13.36
C GLY A 139 6.54 -12.63 13.49
N GLU A 140 5.83 -13.16 12.51
CA GLU A 140 5.20 -14.47 12.60
C GLU A 140 5.71 -15.41 11.52
N MET A 141 5.92 -16.67 11.90
CA MET A 141 6.30 -17.73 10.99
C MET A 141 5.09 -18.59 10.66
N TYR A 142 4.86 -18.79 9.36
CA TYR A 142 3.77 -19.58 8.84
C TYR A 142 4.27 -20.81 8.07
N ILE A 143 3.63 -21.97 8.29
CA ILE A 143 3.80 -23.17 7.47
C ILE A 143 2.44 -23.54 6.87
N ILE A 144 2.37 -23.67 5.54
CA ILE A 144 1.15 -24.05 4.82
C ILE A 144 1.42 -25.20 3.82
N PRO A 145 0.42 -26.06 3.52
CA PRO A 145 0.56 -27.14 2.56
C PRO A 145 0.36 -26.65 1.12
N ILE A 146 1.33 -26.90 0.23
CA ILE A 146 1.14 -26.78 -1.24
C ILE A 146 0.54 -28.10 -1.76
N ASN A 147 1.14 -29.22 -1.36
CA ASN A 147 0.58 -30.56 -1.51
C ASN A 147 0.74 -31.29 -0.16
N PRO A 148 -0.36 -31.65 0.54
CA PRO A 148 -0.29 -32.47 1.75
C PRO A 148 0.44 -33.80 1.52
N ILE A 149 0.95 -34.40 2.59
CA ILE A 149 1.73 -35.65 2.51
C ILE A 149 0.91 -36.82 1.94
N GLN A 150 1.55 -37.59 1.05
CA GLN A 150 1.00 -38.71 0.31
C GLN A 150 1.90 -39.95 0.47
N SER A 151 1.29 -41.13 0.44
CA SER A 151 1.98 -42.43 0.40
C SER A 151 1.20 -43.41 -0.48
N GLY A 152 1.65 -44.66 -0.61
CA GLY A 152 0.91 -45.72 -1.29
C GLY A 152 -0.39 -46.14 -0.60
N ILE A 153 -0.61 -45.69 0.64
CA ILE A 153 -1.90 -45.70 1.33
C ILE A 153 -2.35 -44.24 1.50
N SER A 154 -3.62 -43.95 1.18
CA SER A 154 -4.19 -42.61 1.23
C SER A 154 -5.53 -42.63 1.98
N PRO A 155 -5.68 -41.90 3.10
CA PRO A 155 -4.64 -41.16 3.81
C PRO A 155 -3.53 -42.09 4.34
N PRO A 156 -2.30 -41.58 4.52
CA PRO A 156 -1.22 -42.38 5.12
C PRO A 156 -1.54 -42.68 6.60
N PRO A 157 -1.24 -43.89 7.11
CA PRO A 157 -1.62 -44.30 8.47
C PRO A 157 -0.72 -43.70 9.57
N LEU A 158 0.39 -43.08 9.18
CA LEU A 158 1.30 -42.26 9.99
C LEU A 158 1.81 -41.14 9.08
N GLY A 159 2.01 -39.94 9.62
CA GLY A 159 2.60 -38.81 8.91
C GLY A 159 4.13 -38.76 9.03
N ALA A 160 4.68 -37.56 8.89
CA ALA A 160 6.11 -37.28 9.10
C ALA A 160 6.29 -36.28 10.25
N ASN A 161 6.83 -36.75 11.36
CA ASN A 161 7.08 -35.92 12.55
C ASN A 161 8.17 -34.88 12.26
N PHE A 162 7.92 -33.63 12.64
CA PHE A 162 8.86 -32.52 12.54
C PHE A 162 9.14 -31.85 13.88
N THR A 163 10.29 -31.21 13.96
CA THR A 163 10.76 -30.42 15.10
C THR A 163 11.33 -29.11 14.58
N ILE A 164 10.85 -28.00 15.14
CA ILE A 164 11.30 -26.66 14.79
C ILE A 164 12.27 -26.17 15.86
N PHE A 165 13.45 -25.77 15.41
CA PHE A 165 14.45 -25.10 16.23
C PHE A 165 14.61 -23.64 15.80
N ALA A 166 14.79 -22.75 16.76
CA ALA A 166 15.06 -21.33 16.51
C ALA A 166 16.17 -20.80 17.44
N TRP A 167 16.94 -19.82 16.97
CA TRP A 167 17.95 -19.11 17.76
C TRP A 167 18.15 -17.69 17.22
N PHE A 168 18.87 -16.87 17.97
CA PHE A 168 19.16 -15.50 17.59
C PHE A 168 20.53 -15.35 16.92
N GLU A 169 20.58 -14.55 15.86
CA GLU A 169 21.78 -14.13 15.15
C GLU A 169 21.83 -12.59 15.11
N ASP A 170 23.02 -12.01 14.88
CA ASP A 170 23.21 -10.55 14.77
C ASP A 170 22.61 -9.77 15.97
N ILE A 171 22.97 -10.23 17.18
CA ILE A 171 22.37 -9.81 18.45
C ILE A 171 22.99 -8.51 18.96
N GLU A 172 22.16 -7.49 19.11
CA GLU A 172 22.43 -6.23 19.80
C GLU A 172 21.64 -6.20 21.13
N LEU A 173 22.30 -5.76 22.21
CA LEU A 173 21.72 -5.62 23.56
C LEU A 173 22.04 -4.24 24.10
N ALA A 174 21.02 -3.48 24.51
CA ALA A 174 21.16 -2.08 24.89
C ALA A 174 20.39 -1.72 26.17
N MET A 175 20.99 -0.78 26.92
CA MET A 175 20.53 -0.19 28.19
C MET A 175 20.24 -1.19 29.33
N PRO A 176 21.02 -1.19 30.43
CA PRO A 176 20.70 -1.99 31.60
C PRO A 176 19.46 -1.46 32.33
N THR A 177 18.70 -2.35 32.97
CA THR A 177 17.47 -2.05 33.72
C THR A 177 17.41 -2.85 35.02
N SER A 178 16.58 -2.42 35.97
CA SER A 178 16.31 -3.12 37.24
C SER A 178 15.22 -4.19 37.14
N LYS A 179 14.52 -4.29 36.00
CA LYS A 179 13.47 -5.30 35.76
C LYS A 179 14.02 -6.54 35.04
N ALA A 180 13.41 -7.69 35.33
CA ALA A 180 13.55 -8.91 34.53
C ALA A 180 12.77 -8.79 33.21
N VAL A 181 12.99 -9.73 32.28
CA VAL A 181 12.24 -9.78 31.01
C VAL A 181 10.77 -10.12 31.27
N THR A 182 9.87 -9.39 30.62
CA THR A 182 8.45 -9.73 30.57
C THR A 182 8.27 -10.90 29.59
N ILE A 183 7.92 -12.09 30.11
CA ILE A 183 7.54 -13.23 29.25
C ILE A 183 6.04 -13.09 28.94
N PRO A 184 5.63 -12.93 27.68
CA PRO A 184 4.21 -12.95 27.34
C PRO A 184 3.61 -14.33 27.68
N PRO A 185 2.41 -14.38 28.29
CA PRO A 185 1.80 -15.64 28.70
C PRO A 185 1.59 -16.55 27.48
N VAL A 186 1.75 -17.86 27.68
CA VAL A 186 1.33 -18.83 26.67
C VAL A 186 -0.20 -18.72 26.58
N PRO A 187 -0.79 -18.39 25.41
CA PRO A 187 -2.23 -18.42 25.26
C PRO A 187 -2.71 -19.85 25.56
N PRO A 188 -3.74 -20.04 26.41
CA PRO A 188 -4.14 -21.37 26.82
C PRO A 188 -4.63 -22.17 25.62
N VAL A 189 -4.15 -23.40 25.48
CA VAL A 189 -4.62 -24.34 24.44
C VAL A 189 -5.95 -24.92 24.91
N GLU A 190 -6.99 -24.08 24.88
CA GLU A 190 -8.35 -24.45 25.22
C GLU A 190 -9.04 -25.12 24.02
N GLU A 191 -9.50 -26.36 24.21
CA GLU A 191 -10.69 -26.83 23.50
C GLU A 191 -11.85 -25.88 23.88
N GLU A 192 -12.68 -25.48 22.92
CA GLU A 192 -13.73 -24.47 23.11
C GLU A 192 -14.77 -24.86 24.18
N VAL A 193 -14.55 -24.47 25.44
CA VAL A 193 -15.48 -24.71 26.55
C VAL A 193 -15.83 -23.39 27.23
N TRP A 194 -16.76 -22.66 26.60
CA TRP A 194 -17.32 -21.41 27.12
C TRP A 194 -18.06 -21.63 28.47
N THR A 195 -17.39 -21.36 29.59
CA THR A 195 -18.04 -21.21 30.91
C THR A 195 -17.76 -19.84 31.51
N ALA A 196 -18.61 -18.86 31.18
CA ALA A 196 -18.55 -17.54 31.77
C ALA A 196 -18.83 -17.60 33.29
N GLN A 197 -17.87 -17.15 34.11
CA GLN A 197 -18.11 -16.82 35.52
C GLN A 197 -17.91 -15.31 35.73
N ILE A 198 -18.94 -14.67 36.28
CA ILE A 198 -18.96 -13.23 36.54
C ILE A 198 -18.30 -12.96 37.90
N GLY A 199 -17.27 -12.12 37.92
CA GLY A 199 -16.59 -11.67 39.12
C GLY A 199 -16.05 -10.26 38.96
N SER A 200 -16.56 -9.32 39.76
CA SER A 200 -16.09 -7.93 39.86
C SER A 200 -14.96 -7.79 40.88
N VAL A 201 -14.05 -6.82 40.70
CA VAL A 201 -13.54 -5.93 41.78
C VAL A 201 -12.71 -4.78 41.18
N ASP A 202 -13.19 -3.55 41.47
CA ASP A 202 -12.56 -2.27 41.84
C ASP A 202 -11.28 -1.73 41.17
N ASP A 203 -11.28 -0.39 40.97
CA ASP A 203 -10.18 0.46 40.49
C ASP A 203 -9.07 0.71 41.53
N GLU A 204 -7.82 0.93 41.07
CA GLU A 204 -6.99 2.14 41.38
C GLU A 204 -5.53 1.95 40.92
N GLU A 205 -5.02 2.84 40.05
CA GLU A 205 -3.90 3.75 40.41
C GLU A 205 -3.65 4.84 39.35
N VAL A 206 -3.36 6.06 39.80
CA VAL A 206 -3.11 7.23 38.94
C VAL A 206 -1.62 7.60 38.98
N TRP A 207 -0.99 7.75 37.81
CA TRP A 207 0.39 8.23 37.71
C TRP A 207 0.46 9.60 37.02
N THR A 208 1.00 10.58 37.74
CA THR A 208 1.08 11.99 37.32
C THR A 208 2.43 12.32 36.70
N ALA A 209 2.43 13.19 35.70
CA ALA A 209 3.65 13.62 35.02
C ALA A 209 4.51 14.55 35.91
N GLN A 210 5.82 14.32 35.91
CA GLN A 210 6.81 15.30 36.38
C GLN A 210 7.71 15.75 35.21
N VAL A 211 7.42 16.94 34.68
CA VAL A 211 8.37 17.70 33.86
C VAL A 211 9.42 18.34 34.78
N GLY A 212 10.69 18.23 34.42
CA GLY A 212 11.81 18.71 35.24
C GLY A 212 12.98 19.25 34.41
N SER A 213 13.04 20.58 34.28
CA SER A 213 14.17 21.42 33.83
C SER A 213 14.81 21.15 32.46
N GLU A 214 14.84 22.21 31.64
CA GLU A 214 15.73 22.36 30.49
C GLU A 214 17.19 22.70 30.91
N GLU A 215 18.04 22.85 29.88
CA GLU A 215 19.29 23.63 29.81
C GLU A 215 20.64 22.87 29.88
N HIS A 216 21.64 23.46 29.21
CA HIS A 216 23.07 23.14 29.20
C HIS A 216 23.57 21.87 28.48
N ALA A 217 23.48 21.89 27.15
CA ALA A 217 24.48 21.26 26.26
C ALA A 217 24.65 22.02 24.91
N ALA A 218 24.93 23.32 24.96
CA ALA A 218 25.27 24.14 23.79
C ALA A 218 26.58 24.91 24.01
N THR A 219 27.24 25.33 22.91
CA THR A 219 28.61 25.90 22.87
C THR A 219 29.69 24.80 23.09
N SER A 220 30.77 24.71 22.32
CA SER A 220 31.43 25.73 21.49
C SER A 220 31.93 25.23 20.13
N GLY A 221 31.69 26.05 19.09
CA GLY A 221 32.19 25.91 17.73
C GLY A 221 31.90 27.20 16.96
N PRO A 222 32.72 28.25 17.12
CA PRO A 222 32.33 29.61 16.73
C PRO A 222 32.40 29.87 15.21
N PRO A 223 31.62 30.84 14.66
CA PRO A 223 31.22 30.83 13.25
C PRO A 223 31.45 32.18 12.51
N ILE A 224 30.87 32.35 11.30
CA ILE A 224 30.58 33.64 10.61
C ILE A 224 31.86 34.39 10.10
N SER A 225 31.94 35.05 8.93
CA SER A 225 31.06 35.28 7.75
C SER A 225 31.92 35.59 6.51
N GLY A 226 31.34 35.64 5.29
CA GLY A 226 32.13 35.77 4.04
C GLY A 226 31.59 36.61 2.87
N ILE A 227 30.40 37.22 2.98
CA ILE A 227 29.77 38.12 1.96
C ILE A 227 29.32 37.43 0.65
N ALA A 228 28.23 37.94 0.07
CA ALA A 228 27.54 37.41 -1.10
C ALA A 228 27.98 38.08 -2.44
N ASN A 229 27.30 37.69 -3.52
CA ASN A 229 27.27 38.29 -4.87
C ASN A 229 28.39 37.91 -5.86
N ALA A 230 28.07 36.88 -6.65
CA ALA A 230 28.07 36.86 -8.12
C ALA A 230 28.82 37.96 -8.91
N VAL A 231 29.57 37.51 -9.94
CA VAL A 231 29.19 37.68 -11.36
C VAL A 231 30.00 36.68 -12.21
N ALA A 232 29.43 36.21 -13.32
CA ALA A 232 30.08 35.25 -14.22
C ALA A 232 30.86 35.95 -15.35
N SER A 233 32.01 35.37 -15.76
CA SER A 233 32.37 35.22 -17.19
C SER A 233 33.76 34.58 -17.39
N ALA A 234 33.83 33.44 -18.08
CA ALA A 234 34.88 33.08 -19.05
C ALA A 234 34.45 31.77 -19.76
N ALA A 235 34.46 31.75 -21.09
CA ALA A 235 34.14 30.55 -21.87
C ALA A 235 35.32 30.08 -22.73
N SER A 236 35.34 28.79 -23.02
CA SER A 236 36.12 28.10 -24.06
C SER A 236 37.65 28.27 -24.10
N VAL A 237 38.35 27.18 -23.79
CA VAL A 237 39.40 26.61 -24.66
C VAL A 237 39.10 25.12 -24.85
N LEU A 238 39.37 24.57 -26.03
CA LEU A 238 39.05 23.19 -26.44
C LEU A 238 40.17 22.20 -26.05
N GLY A 239 39.85 20.91 -25.82
CA GLY A 239 40.88 19.92 -25.44
C GLY A 239 40.45 18.45 -25.23
N SER A 240 39.61 17.90 -26.11
CA SER A 240 39.40 16.44 -26.36
C SER A 240 39.88 15.38 -25.33
N VAL A 241 38.95 14.76 -24.59
CA VAL A 241 39.04 13.36 -24.10
C VAL A 241 37.65 12.71 -24.23
N PRO A 242 37.50 11.52 -24.85
CA PRO A 242 36.19 10.88 -25.06
C PRO A 242 35.93 9.69 -24.10
N VAL A 243 34.85 9.74 -23.33
CA VAL A 243 34.25 8.56 -22.64
C VAL A 243 32.71 8.70 -22.71
N LEU A 244 32.02 7.56 -22.72
CA LEU A 244 30.56 7.44 -22.85
C LEU A 244 29.80 7.91 -21.60
N GLY A 245 28.63 8.51 -21.80
CA GLY A 245 27.68 8.90 -20.74
C GLY A 245 26.30 9.22 -21.33
N SER A 246 25.23 8.76 -20.68
CA SER A 246 23.88 8.70 -21.24
C SER A 246 23.08 10.01 -21.11
N TRP A 247 22.31 10.34 -22.15
CA TRP A 247 21.11 11.20 -22.12
C TRP A 247 21.22 12.61 -21.51
N MET A 248 21.63 13.58 -22.36
CA MET A 248 21.21 14.98 -22.22
C MET A 248 20.59 15.47 -23.54
N ARG A 249 19.45 16.16 -23.46
CA ARG A 249 18.92 17.04 -24.54
C ARG A 249 19.05 18.52 -24.13
N PRO A 250 19.09 19.47 -25.09
CA PRO A 250 19.76 20.75 -24.86
C PRO A 250 18.95 21.77 -24.04
N VAL A 251 19.63 22.63 -23.28
CA VAL A 251 19.02 23.78 -22.58
C VAL A 251 19.36 25.08 -23.33
N GLU A 252 18.32 25.78 -23.80
CA GLU A 252 18.42 26.86 -24.81
C GLU A 252 18.69 28.27 -24.22
N TRP A 253 19.68 28.42 -23.33
CA TRP A 253 19.85 29.69 -22.57
C TRP A 253 21.12 30.51 -22.84
N VAL A 254 22.02 30.08 -23.73
CA VAL A 254 23.20 30.88 -24.14
C VAL A 254 22.81 31.95 -25.18
N SER A 255 22.17 33.04 -24.73
CA SER A 255 21.91 34.21 -25.58
C SER A 255 21.86 35.59 -24.89
N ARG A 256 21.85 35.67 -23.55
CA ARG A 256 21.80 36.96 -22.82
C ARG A 256 22.79 37.03 -21.66
N ALA A 257 24.02 37.42 -21.98
CA ALA A 257 25.08 37.72 -21.00
C ALA A 257 26.03 38.87 -21.44
N ILE A 258 25.54 39.82 -22.24
CA ILE A 258 26.24 41.08 -22.55
C ILE A 258 25.25 42.24 -22.42
N GLY A 259 25.33 43.00 -21.33
CA GLY A 259 24.41 44.11 -21.07
C GLY A 259 24.36 44.58 -19.61
N GLY A 260 25.50 44.99 -19.03
CA GLY A 260 25.58 45.30 -17.59
C GLY A 260 26.59 46.36 -17.15
N ALA A 261 27.21 47.12 -18.07
CA ALA A 261 28.32 48.03 -17.74
C ALA A 261 28.01 49.54 -17.86
N ALA A 262 26.75 49.91 -18.14
CA ALA A 262 26.39 51.31 -18.48
C ALA A 262 25.33 51.96 -17.56
N SER A 263 24.65 51.20 -16.70
CA SER A 263 23.58 51.72 -15.81
C SER A 263 24.12 52.40 -14.54
N ALA A 264 25.36 52.13 -14.14
CA ALA A 264 25.94 52.55 -12.86
C ALA A 264 26.15 54.07 -12.68
N VAL A 265 25.94 54.88 -13.72
CA VAL A 265 26.07 56.35 -13.68
C VAL A 265 24.74 57.11 -13.62
N GLY A 266 23.60 56.41 -13.55
CA GLY A 266 22.32 57.00 -13.10
C GLY A 266 21.64 58.04 -14.02
N TRP A 267 22.12 58.23 -15.26
CA TRP A 267 21.63 59.29 -16.17
C TRP A 267 20.46 58.86 -17.09
N ASN A 268 19.88 57.67 -16.92
CA ASN A 268 18.64 57.29 -17.61
C ASN A 268 17.84 56.23 -16.82
N LYS A 269 16.51 56.28 -16.93
CA LYS A 269 15.58 55.23 -16.51
C LYS A 269 15.06 54.53 -17.78
N PRO A 270 15.74 53.47 -18.26
CA PRO A 270 15.36 52.83 -19.52
C PRO A 270 13.94 52.22 -19.44
N THR A 271 13.19 52.35 -20.52
CA THR A 271 11.94 51.59 -20.72
C THR A 271 12.26 50.10 -20.78
N ASN A 272 11.42 49.23 -20.20
CA ASN A 272 11.67 47.79 -20.31
C ASN A 272 11.53 47.34 -21.78
N LEU A 273 12.56 46.64 -22.27
CA LEU A 273 12.63 46.03 -23.60
C LEU A 273 12.67 44.50 -23.54
N ASP A 274 12.44 43.90 -22.37
CA ASP A 274 12.11 42.48 -22.28
C ASP A 274 10.95 42.15 -23.23
N LYS A 275 11.10 41.07 -23.98
CA LYS A 275 10.04 40.56 -24.83
C LYS A 275 8.83 40.24 -23.95
N ASN A 276 7.64 40.69 -24.35
CA ASN A 276 6.42 40.34 -23.65
C ASN A 276 6.21 38.81 -23.70
N CYS A 277 6.52 38.13 -22.60
CA CYS A 277 6.38 36.68 -22.49
C CYS A 277 4.92 36.33 -22.20
N PRO A 278 4.19 35.67 -23.12
CA PRO A 278 2.84 35.21 -22.82
C PRO A 278 2.91 34.11 -21.77
N TYR A 279 2.48 34.42 -20.55
CA TYR A 279 2.24 33.43 -19.52
C TYR A 279 0.81 32.90 -19.64
N ILE A 280 0.64 31.61 -19.37
CA ILE A 280 -0.65 30.96 -19.20
C ILE A 280 -0.65 30.35 -17.79
N ASN A 281 -1.68 30.63 -16.99
CA ASN A 281 -1.86 29.89 -15.75
C ASN A 281 -2.35 28.49 -16.11
N VAL A 282 -1.52 27.48 -15.81
CA VAL A 282 -1.85 26.07 -15.93
C VAL A 282 -2.08 25.55 -14.52
N PRO A 283 -3.32 25.59 -13.99
CA PRO A 283 -3.63 24.90 -12.74
C PRO A 283 -3.36 23.42 -12.94
N ALA A 284 -3.09 22.68 -11.86
CA ALA A 284 -2.90 21.24 -11.92
C ALA A 284 -1.76 20.75 -12.84
N LYS A 285 -0.75 21.59 -13.12
CA LYS A 285 0.39 21.21 -13.97
C LYS A 285 1.11 19.97 -13.42
N GLY A 286 1.30 18.94 -14.24
CA GLY A 286 1.98 17.70 -13.85
C GLY A 286 1.10 16.66 -13.16
N PHE A 287 -0.16 16.98 -12.81
CA PHE A 287 -1.09 16.11 -12.07
C PHE A 287 -1.25 14.68 -12.62
N THR A 288 -1.19 14.51 -13.94
CA THR A 288 -1.30 13.21 -14.63
C THR A 288 0.03 12.49 -14.84
N ASN A 289 1.15 13.20 -14.70
CA ASN A 289 2.50 12.76 -15.01
C ASN A 289 3.15 12.04 -13.82
N VAL A 290 4.18 11.23 -14.11
CA VAL A 290 5.00 10.56 -13.09
C VAL A 290 6.21 11.40 -12.65
N ASP A 291 6.54 12.42 -13.44
CA ASP A 291 7.71 13.28 -13.35
C ASP A 291 7.34 14.75 -13.63
N GLY A 292 8.27 15.67 -13.30
CA GLY A 292 8.10 17.10 -13.51
C GLY A 292 8.52 17.93 -12.30
N ILE A 293 7.93 19.12 -12.16
CA ILE A 293 8.11 20.02 -11.02
C ILE A 293 6.76 20.15 -10.34
N ASP A 294 6.70 19.70 -9.08
CA ASP A 294 5.56 19.88 -8.19
C ASP A 294 5.54 21.32 -7.64
N LEU A 295 4.34 21.87 -7.41
CA LEU A 295 4.13 23.25 -6.94
C LEU A 295 3.31 23.31 -5.63
N SER A 296 3.13 22.18 -4.95
CA SER A 296 2.37 22.07 -3.70
C SER A 296 2.95 22.92 -2.58
N SER A 297 2.08 23.52 -1.76
CA SER A 297 2.50 24.18 -0.52
C SER A 297 2.87 23.15 0.55
N LYS A 298 4.15 23.05 0.95
CA LYS A 298 4.56 22.16 2.04
C LYS A 298 4.05 22.67 3.40
N ILE A 299 3.30 21.84 4.14
CA ILE A 299 2.88 22.12 5.52
C ILE A 299 3.86 21.52 6.56
N GLY A 300 5.15 21.74 6.30
CA GLY A 300 6.26 21.46 7.20
C GLY A 300 6.86 22.76 7.74
N ALA A 301 7.61 22.67 8.84
CA ALA A 301 8.28 23.83 9.42
C ALA A 301 9.39 24.42 8.51
N MET A 302 9.88 23.63 7.56
CA MET A 302 10.83 24.05 6.52
C MET A 302 10.21 23.79 5.13
N PRO A 303 10.35 24.72 4.16
CA PRO A 303 9.73 24.60 2.83
C PRO A 303 10.40 23.53 1.94
N ASP A 304 11.60 23.10 2.28
CA ASP A 304 12.42 22.06 1.64
C ASP A 304 12.37 20.71 2.38
N ASN A 305 11.49 20.57 3.38
CA ASN A 305 11.42 19.36 4.21
C ASN A 305 11.16 18.07 3.41
N GLY A 306 11.86 17.00 3.77
CA GLY A 306 11.70 15.64 3.26
C GLY A 306 12.69 14.69 3.94
N LEU A 307 12.42 13.39 3.92
CA LEU A 307 13.29 12.35 4.49
C LEU A 307 14.39 11.90 3.51
N THR A 308 15.61 11.64 4.00
CA THR A 308 16.63 10.94 3.22
C THR A 308 16.25 9.47 3.02
N TYR A 309 16.55 8.91 1.85
CA TYR A 309 16.52 7.46 1.63
C TYR A 309 17.65 6.78 2.43
N ASP A 310 17.41 5.53 2.81
CA ASP A 310 18.33 4.66 3.53
C ASP A 310 18.04 3.21 3.10
N GLY A 311 19.01 2.56 2.45
CA GLY A 311 18.90 1.17 2.02
C GLY A 311 19.19 0.24 3.20
N GLY A 312 18.26 -0.65 3.52
CA GLY A 312 18.32 -1.54 4.68
C GLY A 312 17.22 -1.29 5.73
N ILE A 313 16.50 -0.16 5.68
CA ILE A 313 15.43 0.16 6.66
C ILE A 313 14.33 -0.91 6.71
N PHE A 314 14.01 -1.54 5.58
CA PHE A 314 12.97 -2.58 5.48
C PHE A 314 13.57 -4.00 5.51
N SER A 315 14.74 -4.18 6.14
CA SER A 315 15.57 -5.39 6.11
C SER A 315 16.20 -5.73 4.75
N THR A 316 16.00 -4.91 3.73
CA THR A 316 16.49 -5.10 2.36
C THR A 316 17.14 -3.82 1.82
N GLU A 317 18.20 -4.00 1.03
CA GLU A 317 18.95 -2.90 0.39
C GLU A 317 18.54 -2.66 -1.08
N VAL A 318 17.77 -3.58 -1.65
CA VAL A 318 17.18 -3.46 -2.99
C VAL A 318 16.01 -2.47 -2.94
N ASP A 319 15.82 -1.65 -3.99
CA ASP A 319 14.58 -0.88 -4.10
C ASP A 319 13.42 -1.83 -4.37
N GLU A 320 12.68 -2.24 -3.33
CA GLU A 320 11.54 -3.13 -3.46
C GLU A 320 10.37 -2.53 -4.25
N MET A 321 10.46 -1.25 -4.64
CA MET A 321 9.55 -0.58 -5.54
C MET A 321 9.99 -0.66 -7.01
N ASP A 322 11.13 -1.26 -7.33
CA ASP A 322 11.52 -1.60 -8.69
C ASP A 322 10.52 -2.59 -9.32
N LEU A 323 10.13 -2.31 -10.56
CA LEU A 323 9.10 -3.07 -11.25
C LEU A 323 9.60 -4.47 -11.64
N THR A 324 10.90 -4.63 -11.93
CA THR A 324 11.49 -5.93 -12.25
C THR A 324 11.58 -6.78 -10.98
N TYR A 325 12.06 -6.24 -9.85
CA TYR A 325 12.13 -6.95 -8.55
C TYR A 325 10.78 -7.54 -8.13
N VAL A 326 9.69 -6.75 -8.16
CA VAL A 326 8.34 -7.23 -7.81
C VAL A 326 7.85 -8.29 -8.81
N SER A 327 8.15 -8.10 -10.11
CA SER A 327 7.75 -9.03 -11.17
C SER A 327 8.56 -10.33 -11.18
N SER A 328 9.83 -10.31 -10.76
CA SER A 328 10.72 -11.48 -10.76
C SER A 328 10.45 -12.45 -9.60
N LYS A 329 9.70 -12.03 -8.59
CA LYS A 329 9.26 -12.88 -7.48
C LYS A 329 8.43 -14.07 -8.00
N SER A 330 8.98 -15.27 -7.88
CA SER A 330 8.31 -16.52 -8.30
C SER A 330 7.17 -16.87 -7.36
N CYS A 331 5.93 -16.89 -7.86
CA CYS A 331 4.74 -17.26 -7.12
C CYS A 331 3.97 -18.38 -7.82
N ILE A 332 3.28 -19.22 -7.05
CA ILE A 332 2.54 -20.37 -7.59
C ILE A 332 1.21 -19.93 -8.21
N PHE A 333 1.02 -20.12 -9.51
CA PHE A 333 -0.25 -19.79 -10.19
C PHE A 333 -1.15 -21.03 -10.36
N ARG A 334 -0.58 -22.23 -10.42
CA ARG A 334 -1.32 -23.50 -10.49
C ARG A 334 -0.65 -24.56 -9.64
N TYR A 335 -1.42 -25.35 -8.91
CA TYR A 335 -0.92 -26.37 -7.99
C TYR A 335 -1.75 -27.65 -8.10
N ALA A 336 -1.22 -28.73 -7.53
CA ALA A 336 -1.88 -30.04 -7.44
C ALA A 336 -2.41 -30.60 -8.78
N ILE A 337 -1.72 -30.31 -9.90
CA ILE A 337 -2.04 -30.91 -11.21
C ILE A 337 -1.77 -32.42 -11.10
N PRO A 338 -2.78 -33.30 -11.28
CA PRO A 338 -2.60 -34.72 -11.04
C PRO A 338 -1.82 -35.38 -12.18
N TRP A 339 -0.84 -36.22 -11.85
CA TRP A 339 -0.16 -37.13 -12.78
C TRP A 339 -0.11 -38.51 -12.14
N THR A 340 -0.81 -39.48 -12.73
CA THR A 340 -1.03 -40.81 -12.13
C THR A 340 -0.37 -41.93 -12.94
N LEU A 341 -0.19 -43.10 -12.32
CA LEU A 341 0.22 -44.32 -13.04
C LEU A 341 -0.72 -44.72 -14.20
N THR A 342 -1.97 -44.25 -14.16
CA THR A 342 -2.99 -44.48 -15.19
C THR A 342 -3.01 -43.43 -16.30
N THR A 343 -2.13 -42.42 -16.25
CA THR A 343 -2.05 -41.38 -17.28
C THR A 343 -1.20 -41.87 -18.46
N PRO A 344 -1.76 -42.05 -19.67
CA PRO A 344 -1.04 -42.63 -20.81
C PRO A 344 -0.08 -41.64 -21.46
N VAL A 345 0.90 -42.17 -22.21
CA VAL A 345 1.80 -41.38 -23.07
C VAL A 345 1.01 -40.50 -24.04
N GLY A 346 1.50 -39.29 -24.29
CA GLY A 346 0.88 -38.29 -25.17
C GLY A 346 -0.26 -37.51 -24.52
N LYS A 347 -0.71 -37.86 -23.31
CA LYS A 347 -1.75 -37.09 -22.61
C LYS A 347 -1.20 -35.74 -22.14
N THR A 348 -1.84 -34.66 -22.56
CA THR A 348 -1.67 -33.33 -21.95
C THR A 348 -2.21 -33.31 -20.53
N LEU A 349 -1.36 -32.93 -19.58
CA LEU A 349 -1.67 -32.73 -18.16
C LEU A 349 -2.11 -31.28 -17.87
N HIS A 350 -1.45 -30.32 -18.51
CA HIS A 350 -1.71 -28.89 -18.35
C HIS A 350 -1.37 -28.13 -19.63
N TYR A 351 -2.00 -26.97 -19.78
CA TYR A 351 -1.66 -25.96 -20.78
C TYR A 351 -1.97 -24.58 -20.20
N ASN A 352 -1.22 -23.56 -20.59
CA ASN A 352 -1.49 -22.17 -20.24
C ASN A 352 -0.92 -21.22 -21.28
N ALA A 353 -1.54 -20.05 -21.44
CA ALA A 353 -0.98 -18.96 -22.22
C ALA A 353 0.36 -18.48 -21.63
N VAL A 354 1.24 -18.00 -22.50
CA VAL A 354 2.47 -17.29 -22.11
C VAL A 354 2.15 -15.80 -22.03
N ALA A 355 1.83 -15.38 -20.80
CA ALA A 355 1.46 -14.03 -20.40
C ALA A 355 1.64 -13.86 -18.88
N PRO A 356 1.89 -12.64 -18.37
CA PRO A 356 2.11 -12.40 -16.94
C PRO A 356 0.85 -12.53 -16.08
N GLY A 357 -0.35 -12.31 -16.66
CA GLY A 357 -1.62 -12.24 -15.92
C GLY A 357 -2.28 -13.57 -15.56
N LEU A 358 -1.51 -14.65 -15.35
CA LEU A 358 -2.08 -15.92 -14.89
C LEU A 358 -2.47 -15.81 -13.41
N ALA A 359 -3.75 -16.00 -13.12
CA ALA A 359 -4.33 -15.94 -11.78
C ALA A 359 -5.22 -17.17 -11.50
N GLN A 360 -5.66 -17.33 -10.25
CA GLN A 360 -6.67 -18.36 -9.88
C GLN A 360 -8.04 -17.71 -9.66
N GLY A 361 -9.13 -18.41 -9.97
CA GLY A 361 -10.49 -17.90 -9.79
C GLY A 361 -11.03 -17.13 -11.00
N THR A 362 -12.32 -16.79 -10.94
CA THR A 362 -13.10 -16.31 -12.10
C THR A 362 -13.75 -14.94 -11.90
N THR A 363 -14.41 -14.72 -10.76
CA THR A 363 -15.02 -13.42 -10.39
C THR A 363 -14.09 -12.59 -9.50
N ILE A 364 -13.49 -13.25 -8.51
CA ILE A 364 -12.39 -12.72 -7.69
C ILE A 364 -11.16 -13.56 -8.04
N PHE A 365 -10.14 -12.87 -8.52
CA PHE A 365 -8.84 -13.43 -8.87
C PHE A 365 -7.91 -13.42 -7.68
N SER A 366 -7.15 -14.50 -7.53
CA SER A 366 -5.93 -14.57 -6.74
C SER A 366 -4.73 -14.46 -7.70
N PRO A 367 -4.17 -13.27 -7.90
CA PRO A 367 -3.02 -13.06 -8.78
C PRO A 367 -1.71 -13.47 -8.09
N THR A 368 -0.71 -13.80 -8.89
CA THR A 368 0.70 -13.74 -8.48
C THR A 368 1.19 -12.29 -8.43
N THR A 369 2.37 -12.01 -7.88
CA THR A 369 2.97 -10.66 -7.90
C THR A 369 3.08 -10.12 -9.33
N VAL A 370 3.58 -10.92 -10.28
CA VAL A 370 3.68 -10.55 -11.70
C VAL A 370 2.31 -10.28 -12.34
N ALA A 371 1.27 -11.06 -12.01
CA ALA A 371 -0.10 -10.81 -12.48
C ALA A 371 -0.72 -9.56 -11.84
N TYR A 372 -0.37 -9.25 -10.59
CA TYR A 372 -0.83 -8.05 -9.87
C TYR A 372 -0.16 -6.78 -10.40
N VAL A 373 1.15 -6.80 -10.66
CA VAL A 373 1.83 -5.72 -11.39
C VAL A 373 1.19 -5.53 -12.76
N ALA A 374 1.01 -6.60 -13.54
CA ALA A 374 0.36 -6.53 -14.85
C ALA A 374 -1.03 -5.88 -14.79
N SER A 375 -1.82 -6.16 -13.74
CA SER A 375 -3.17 -5.60 -13.57
C SER A 375 -3.22 -4.06 -13.51
N MET A 376 -2.09 -3.40 -13.21
CA MET A 376 -1.95 -1.93 -13.19
C MET A 376 -1.75 -1.30 -14.58
N PHE A 377 -1.69 -2.11 -15.66
CA PHE A 377 -1.32 -1.66 -17.00
C PHE A 377 -2.26 -2.22 -18.08
N GLN A 378 -2.25 -1.63 -19.28
CA GLN A 378 -2.95 -2.16 -20.45
C GLN A 378 -2.06 -3.00 -21.38
N GLN A 379 -0.73 -2.79 -21.37
CA GLN A 379 0.21 -3.50 -22.26
C GLN A 379 1.40 -4.12 -21.51
N TRP A 380 1.93 -5.21 -22.04
CA TRP A 380 3.10 -5.93 -21.52
C TRP A 380 4.01 -6.46 -22.64
N ARG A 381 5.28 -6.71 -22.28
CA ARG A 381 6.26 -7.46 -23.07
C ARG A 381 7.34 -8.05 -22.15
N GLY A 382 8.21 -8.87 -22.73
CA GLY A 382 9.34 -9.52 -22.04
C GLY A 382 9.15 -11.02 -21.84
N THR A 383 10.17 -11.64 -21.27
CA THR A 383 10.27 -13.07 -20.99
C THR A 383 9.43 -13.45 -19.78
N ILE A 384 8.84 -14.64 -19.81
CA ILE A 384 8.15 -15.24 -18.67
C ILE A 384 8.96 -16.46 -18.21
N LYS A 385 9.36 -16.47 -16.93
CA LYS A 385 10.02 -17.61 -16.29
C LYS A 385 8.97 -18.53 -15.68
N TYR A 386 9.18 -19.84 -15.81
CA TYR A 386 8.33 -20.87 -15.23
C TYR A 386 9.15 -21.89 -14.45
N ARG A 387 8.74 -22.20 -13.22
CA ARG A 387 9.21 -23.38 -12.48
C ARG A 387 8.11 -24.43 -12.43
N LEU A 388 8.41 -25.63 -12.89
CA LEU A 388 7.59 -26.83 -12.75
C LEU A 388 8.19 -27.72 -11.64
N ALA A 389 7.59 -27.72 -10.46
CA ALA A 389 8.03 -28.52 -9.30
C ALA A 389 7.06 -29.67 -9.02
N THR A 390 7.54 -30.81 -8.54
CA THR A 390 6.73 -32.02 -8.34
C THR A 390 6.93 -32.63 -6.96
N ALA A 391 5.84 -32.89 -6.22
CA ALA A 391 5.94 -33.55 -4.92
C ALA A 391 6.07 -35.07 -5.14
N LYS A 392 7.31 -35.55 -5.20
CA LYS A 392 7.64 -36.95 -5.52
C LYS A 392 8.50 -37.61 -4.44
N THR A 393 8.92 -38.83 -4.71
CA THR A 393 9.96 -39.54 -3.96
C THR A 393 11.10 -39.95 -4.91
N ALA A 394 12.18 -40.52 -4.37
CA ALA A 394 13.21 -41.19 -5.17
C ALA A 394 12.71 -42.45 -5.90
N PHE A 395 11.56 -43.00 -5.51
CA PHE A 395 10.98 -44.22 -6.11
C PHE A 395 10.01 -43.97 -7.25
N HIS A 396 9.78 -42.70 -7.62
CA HIS A 396 9.01 -42.30 -8.79
C HIS A 396 9.95 -42.04 -9.98
N THR A 397 9.61 -42.60 -11.15
CA THR A 397 10.25 -42.28 -12.43
C THR A 397 9.20 -42.09 -13.51
N GLY A 398 9.52 -41.29 -14.52
CA GLY A 398 8.60 -40.83 -15.56
C GLY A 398 9.20 -39.61 -16.25
N ARG A 399 8.67 -39.24 -17.43
CA ARG A 399 9.13 -38.05 -18.17
C ARG A 399 7.97 -37.20 -18.61
N LEU A 400 8.06 -35.90 -18.37
CA LEU A 400 7.17 -34.90 -18.94
C LEU A 400 7.92 -34.12 -20.03
N ARG A 401 7.27 -33.93 -21.18
CA ARG A 401 7.71 -32.99 -22.21
C ARG A 401 6.89 -31.71 -22.07
N ILE A 402 7.57 -30.62 -21.73
CA ILE A 402 7.06 -29.26 -21.81
C ILE A 402 7.32 -28.79 -23.25
N THR A 403 6.34 -28.15 -23.88
CA THR A 403 6.45 -27.61 -25.25
C THR A 403 5.89 -26.21 -25.32
N TYR A 404 6.58 -25.31 -26.02
CA TYR A 404 6.12 -23.95 -26.32
C TYR A 404 5.74 -23.82 -27.79
N HIS A 405 4.50 -23.37 -28.03
CA HIS A 405 3.93 -23.18 -29.36
C HIS A 405 3.74 -21.67 -29.63
N PRO A 406 4.76 -20.96 -30.15
CA PRO A 406 4.62 -19.55 -30.50
C PRO A 406 3.59 -19.36 -31.61
N GLY A 407 2.74 -18.34 -31.50
CA GLY A 407 1.66 -18.10 -32.47
C GLY A 407 0.47 -19.07 -32.39
N VAL A 408 0.44 -20.00 -31.43
CA VAL A 408 -0.70 -20.89 -31.16
C VAL A 408 -1.29 -20.52 -29.81
N TYR A 409 -2.59 -20.21 -29.80
CA TYR A 409 -3.24 -19.53 -28.67
C TYR A 409 -4.24 -20.42 -27.93
N GLY A 410 -4.23 -20.28 -26.60
CA GLY A 410 -5.07 -21.00 -25.63
C GLY A 410 -5.35 -22.45 -25.99
N SER A 411 -6.64 -22.77 -26.15
CA SER A 411 -7.15 -24.13 -26.41
C SER A 411 -6.61 -24.76 -27.69
N GLY A 412 -6.22 -23.94 -28.68
CA GLY A 412 -5.67 -24.40 -29.97
C GLY A 412 -4.38 -25.21 -29.85
N ALA A 413 -3.62 -25.05 -28.77
CA ALA A 413 -2.41 -25.85 -28.54
C ALA A 413 -2.68 -27.32 -28.26
N LEU A 414 -3.92 -27.68 -27.90
CA LEU A 414 -4.34 -29.04 -27.56
C LEU A 414 -4.63 -29.92 -28.79
N THR A 415 -4.75 -29.34 -29.99
CA THR A 415 -5.14 -30.06 -31.22
C THR A 415 -4.40 -29.55 -32.44
N GLY A 416 -3.81 -30.45 -33.24
CA GLY A 416 -3.15 -30.09 -34.51
C GLY A 416 -1.73 -29.55 -34.38
N THR A 417 -1.22 -29.41 -33.15
CA THR A 417 0.20 -29.13 -32.88
C THR A 417 1.07 -30.37 -33.13
N THR A 418 2.34 -30.15 -33.52
CA THR A 418 3.34 -31.22 -33.68
C THR A 418 4.51 -30.93 -32.74
N ALA A 419 4.58 -31.66 -31.63
CA ALA A 419 5.50 -31.38 -30.53
C ALA A 419 6.99 -31.45 -30.92
N GLU A 420 7.31 -32.26 -31.93
CA GLU A 420 8.66 -32.42 -32.50
C GLU A 420 9.17 -31.18 -33.22
N ASN A 421 8.26 -30.29 -33.67
CA ASN A 421 8.58 -29.03 -34.33
C ASN A 421 8.58 -27.83 -33.36
N ALA A 422 8.30 -28.06 -32.08
CA ALA A 422 8.18 -27.02 -31.06
C ALA A 422 9.43 -26.97 -30.15
N TYR A 423 9.71 -25.79 -29.61
CA TYR A 423 10.68 -25.65 -28.52
C TYR A 423 10.21 -26.50 -27.34
N ASN A 424 11.08 -27.37 -26.83
CA ASN A 424 10.70 -28.34 -25.80
C ASN A 424 11.80 -28.57 -24.77
N TRP A 425 11.34 -28.84 -23.54
CA TRP A 425 12.15 -29.20 -22.39
C TRP A 425 11.62 -30.51 -21.81
N ILE A 426 12.47 -31.29 -21.15
CA ILE A 426 12.10 -32.60 -20.59
C ILE A 426 12.43 -32.63 -19.10
N LEU A 427 11.41 -32.76 -18.27
CA LEU A 427 11.56 -33.09 -16.85
C LEU A 427 11.60 -34.61 -16.69
N ASP A 428 12.75 -35.14 -16.25
CA ASP A 428 12.93 -36.55 -15.92
C ASP A 428 12.95 -36.74 -14.40
N LEU A 429 11.93 -37.43 -13.86
CA LEU A 429 11.78 -37.65 -12.42
C LEU A 429 12.87 -38.55 -11.81
N SER A 430 13.69 -39.23 -12.62
CA SER A 430 14.85 -39.97 -12.13
C SER A 430 16.07 -39.09 -11.84
N VAL A 431 16.07 -37.84 -12.32
CA VAL A 431 17.17 -36.87 -12.14
C VAL A 431 16.78 -35.74 -11.20
N SER A 432 15.60 -35.13 -11.39
CA SER A 432 15.14 -33.95 -10.62
C SER A 432 13.68 -34.08 -10.18
N SER A 433 13.28 -33.39 -9.11
CA SER A 433 11.88 -33.12 -8.76
C SER A 433 11.33 -31.87 -9.45
N GLU A 434 12.16 -31.06 -10.08
CA GLU A 434 11.77 -29.79 -10.69
C GLU A 434 12.56 -29.42 -11.95
N LEU A 435 12.01 -28.47 -12.70
CA LEU A 435 12.60 -27.87 -13.90
C LEU A 435 12.21 -26.39 -13.96
N GLU A 436 13.20 -25.51 -14.07
CA GLU A 436 12.99 -24.10 -14.45
C GLU A 436 13.26 -23.92 -15.95
N PHE A 437 12.48 -23.07 -16.61
CA PHE A 437 12.66 -22.70 -18.01
C PHE A 437 12.10 -21.32 -18.31
N GLU A 438 12.65 -20.67 -19.32
CA GLU A 438 12.28 -19.31 -19.74
C GLU A 438 11.64 -19.33 -21.13
N VAL A 439 10.54 -18.60 -21.29
CA VAL A 439 9.88 -18.40 -22.59
C VAL A 439 9.98 -16.92 -22.97
N PRO A 440 10.80 -16.57 -23.98
CA PRO A 440 11.06 -15.18 -24.34
C PRO A 440 9.88 -14.54 -25.08
N TYR A 441 9.95 -13.22 -25.23
CA TYR A 441 8.94 -12.45 -25.94
C TYR A 441 8.98 -12.68 -27.46
N VAL A 442 8.25 -13.71 -27.94
CA VAL A 442 8.11 -14.01 -29.38
C VAL A 442 6.79 -13.44 -29.90
N SER A 443 6.84 -12.40 -30.73
CA SER A 443 5.65 -11.69 -31.21
C SER A 443 5.92 -10.96 -32.52
N ASN A 444 4.85 -10.78 -33.31
CA ASN A 444 4.79 -9.91 -34.50
C ASN A 444 4.59 -8.43 -34.15
N VAL A 445 4.06 -8.14 -32.96
CA VAL A 445 3.87 -6.79 -32.40
C VAL A 445 4.82 -6.58 -31.21
N PRO A 446 5.40 -5.38 -30.98
CA PRO A 446 6.36 -5.19 -29.88
C PRO A 446 5.75 -5.22 -28.46
N TRP A 447 4.42 -5.14 -28.36
CA TRP A 447 3.64 -5.14 -27.12
C TRP A 447 2.38 -6.00 -27.28
N LYS A 448 1.99 -6.75 -26.24
CA LYS A 448 0.70 -7.47 -26.15
C LYS A 448 -0.20 -6.77 -25.12
N GLU A 449 -1.51 -6.91 -25.27
CA GLU A 449 -2.49 -6.46 -24.28
C GLU A 449 -2.40 -7.30 -23.00
N VAL A 450 -2.56 -6.68 -21.82
CA VAL A 450 -2.67 -7.41 -20.55
C VAL A 450 -4.07 -7.99 -20.40
N TYR A 451 -4.16 -9.31 -20.35
CA TYR A 451 -5.28 -10.04 -19.76
C TYR A 451 -4.88 -10.59 -18.40
N VAL A 452 -5.80 -10.58 -17.42
CA VAL A 452 -5.63 -11.25 -16.12
C VAL A 452 -6.80 -12.20 -15.90
N GLY A 453 -6.54 -13.49 -15.74
CA GLY A 453 -7.58 -14.51 -15.61
C GLY A 453 -7.04 -15.92 -15.36
N GLN A 454 -7.96 -16.89 -15.22
CA GLN A 454 -7.60 -18.30 -15.02
C GLN A 454 -6.98 -18.90 -16.29
N TYR A 455 -6.03 -19.83 -16.13
CA TYR A 455 -5.22 -20.41 -17.22
C TYR A 455 -6.01 -21.03 -18.40
N ASP A 456 -7.27 -21.44 -18.18
CA ASP A 456 -8.19 -22.06 -19.13
C ASP A 456 -9.36 -21.15 -19.55
N ASP A 457 -9.26 -19.83 -19.29
CA ASP A 457 -10.17 -18.81 -19.80
C ASP A 457 -10.07 -18.69 -21.34
N ALA A 458 -11.20 -18.81 -22.05
CA ALA A 458 -11.27 -18.75 -23.51
C ALA A 458 -10.77 -17.42 -24.12
N ASN A 459 -10.58 -16.36 -23.34
CA ASN A 459 -9.90 -15.15 -23.80
C ASN A 459 -8.43 -15.42 -24.20
N TRP A 460 -7.77 -16.43 -23.62
CA TRP A 460 -6.39 -16.81 -23.97
C TRP A 460 -6.23 -17.35 -25.39
N ASP A 461 -7.33 -17.70 -26.07
CA ASP A 461 -7.36 -18.08 -27.48
C ASP A 461 -7.15 -16.87 -28.41
N LEU A 462 -7.15 -15.64 -27.88
CA LEU A 462 -6.95 -14.41 -28.65
C LEU A 462 -5.47 -13.97 -28.71
N GLU A 463 -4.93 -13.88 -29.92
CA GLU A 463 -3.56 -13.46 -30.24
C GLU A 463 -3.07 -12.23 -29.46
N ARG A 464 -3.95 -11.26 -29.19
CA ARG A 464 -3.59 -9.97 -28.58
C ARG A 464 -3.06 -10.07 -27.16
N TYR A 465 -3.34 -11.15 -26.42
CA TYR A 465 -3.02 -11.25 -24.99
C TYR A 465 -1.74 -12.04 -24.66
N SER A 466 -1.27 -12.90 -25.56
CA SER A 466 -0.16 -13.83 -25.30
C SER A 466 0.81 -13.96 -26.49
N THR A 467 2.02 -14.48 -26.24
CA THR A 467 2.99 -14.81 -27.32
C THR A 467 2.70 -16.18 -27.95
N GLY A 468 2.03 -17.05 -27.18
CA GLY A 468 1.61 -18.39 -27.56
C GLY A 468 1.18 -19.15 -26.31
N THR A 469 1.20 -20.48 -26.38
CA THR A 469 0.79 -21.37 -25.28
C THR A 469 1.87 -22.40 -25.00
N ILE A 470 2.08 -22.73 -23.71
CA ILE A 470 2.85 -23.91 -23.30
C ILE A 470 1.92 -25.09 -23.00
N THR A 471 2.37 -26.31 -23.33
CA THR A 471 1.68 -27.57 -23.01
C THR A 471 2.61 -28.55 -22.32
N ILE A 472 2.13 -29.17 -21.23
CA ILE A 472 2.82 -30.23 -20.48
C ILE A 472 2.20 -31.58 -20.86
N THR A 473 3.01 -32.48 -21.40
CA THR A 473 2.56 -33.78 -21.92
C THR A 473 3.37 -34.93 -21.32
N VAL A 474 2.73 -36.08 -21.10
CA VAL A 474 3.41 -37.30 -20.66
C VAL A 474 4.25 -37.88 -21.80
N LEU A 475 5.57 -37.88 -21.65
CA LEU A 475 6.51 -38.46 -22.61
C LEU A 475 6.79 -39.94 -22.28
N ASN A 476 7.07 -40.24 -21.01
CA ASN A 476 7.08 -41.60 -20.47
C ASN A 476 6.09 -41.64 -19.30
N GLU A 477 5.29 -42.71 -19.23
CA GLU A 477 4.32 -42.96 -18.15
C GLU A 477 4.96 -42.87 -16.76
N LEU A 478 4.19 -42.43 -15.77
CA LEU A 478 4.62 -42.47 -14.37
C LEU A 478 4.73 -43.93 -13.92
N ARG A 479 5.84 -44.26 -13.25
CA ARG A 479 6.11 -45.58 -12.65
C ARG A 479 6.61 -45.38 -11.22
N ARG A 480 6.14 -46.24 -10.31
CA ARG A 480 6.64 -46.34 -8.92
C ARG A 480 7.36 -47.67 -8.69
N ALA A 481 8.40 -47.67 -7.87
CA ALA A 481 9.16 -48.88 -7.55
C ALA A 481 8.48 -49.81 -6.51
N SER A 482 7.49 -49.31 -5.76
CA SER A 482 6.76 -50.07 -4.74
C SER A 482 5.34 -49.52 -4.55
N ASN A 483 4.38 -50.39 -4.22
CA ASN A 483 3.02 -49.99 -3.81
C ASN A 483 2.98 -49.31 -2.43
N SER A 484 4.11 -49.18 -1.72
CA SER A 484 4.24 -48.32 -0.53
C SER A 484 4.26 -46.82 -0.87
N VAL A 485 4.45 -46.47 -2.15
CA VAL A 485 4.60 -45.11 -2.68
C VAL A 485 3.31 -44.70 -3.40
N ALA A 486 2.97 -43.41 -3.42
CA ALA A 486 1.72 -42.90 -4.01
C ALA A 486 1.49 -43.33 -5.48
N ASP A 487 0.22 -43.37 -5.88
CA ASP A 487 -0.20 -43.59 -7.29
C ASP A 487 -0.19 -42.29 -8.13
N ASN A 488 0.10 -41.16 -7.50
CA ASN A 488 0.02 -39.80 -8.06
C ASN A 488 1.23 -38.96 -7.64
N VAL A 489 1.81 -38.21 -8.57
CA VAL A 489 2.80 -37.15 -8.33
C VAL A 489 2.17 -35.82 -8.74
N PRO A 490 1.72 -34.97 -7.79
CA PRO A 490 1.13 -33.70 -8.15
C PRO A 490 2.20 -32.72 -8.65
N LEU A 491 1.87 -31.98 -9.72
CA LEU A 491 2.70 -30.92 -10.27
C LEU A 491 2.23 -29.54 -9.78
N ASN A 492 3.20 -28.67 -9.52
CA ASN A 492 3.05 -27.29 -9.12
C ASN A 492 3.76 -26.40 -10.14
N MET A 493 3.10 -25.32 -10.57
CA MET A 493 3.62 -24.37 -11.56
C MET A 493 3.66 -22.97 -10.98
N TRP A 494 4.87 -22.42 -11.01
CA TRP A 494 5.22 -21.08 -10.58
C TRP A 494 5.49 -20.22 -11.81
N ILE A 495 5.28 -18.91 -11.66
CA ILE A 495 5.52 -17.91 -12.70
C ILE A 495 6.20 -16.68 -12.11
N SER A 496 7.12 -16.09 -12.88
CA SER A 496 7.64 -14.74 -12.68
C SER A 496 8.01 -14.09 -14.02
N GLY A 497 8.25 -12.78 -14.02
CA GLY A 497 8.84 -12.07 -15.14
C GLY A 497 10.35 -12.33 -15.26
N GLY A 498 10.86 -12.23 -16.48
CA GLY A 498 12.30 -12.11 -16.73
C GLY A 498 12.85 -10.76 -16.26
N GLU A 499 14.18 -10.61 -16.33
CA GLU A 499 14.88 -9.32 -16.12
C GLU A 499 14.42 -8.23 -17.12
N ASP A 500 13.85 -8.70 -18.23
CA ASP A 500 13.52 -7.98 -19.45
C ASP A 500 12.02 -7.61 -19.53
N ILE A 501 11.24 -7.97 -18.50
CA ILE A 501 9.81 -7.72 -18.36
C ILE A 501 9.54 -6.20 -18.35
N ALA A 502 8.53 -5.77 -19.10
CA ALA A 502 8.13 -4.36 -19.13
C ALA A 502 6.62 -4.23 -19.35
N TYR A 503 6.05 -3.14 -18.82
CA TYR A 503 4.65 -2.80 -18.96
C TYR A 503 4.49 -1.35 -19.42
N ALA A 504 3.36 -1.07 -20.09
CA ALA A 504 3.05 0.23 -20.67
C ALA A 504 1.55 0.57 -20.52
N MET A 505 1.24 1.86 -20.60
CA MET A 505 -0.12 2.41 -20.44
C MET A 505 -0.74 2.07 -19.06
N PRO A 506 -0.30 2.71 -17.97
CA PRO A 506 -0.78 2.44 -16.61
C PRO A 506 -2.23 2.87 -16.37
N ASP A 507 -3.08 1.92 -15.98
CA ASP A 507 -4.54 2.02 -15.86
C ASP A 507 -5.06 1.27 -14.62
N PHE A 508 -5.42 2.04 -13.59
CA PHE A 508 -5.98 1.55 -12.33
C PHE A 508 -7.52 1.53 -12.31
N ALA A 509 -8.19 1.75 -13.45
CA ALA A 509 -9.66 1.68 -13.53
C ALA A 509 -10.19 0.27 -13.80
N ARG A 510 -9.33 -0.66 -14.26
CA ARG A 510 -9.70 -2.02 -14.70
C ARG A 510 -9.99 -2.98 -13.55
N PHE A 511 -9.26 -2.84 -12.44
CA PHE A 511 -9.28 -3.75 -11.29
C PHE A 511 -9.41 -2.98 -9.98
N THR A 512 -9.89 -3.68 -8.95
CA THR A 512 -9.88 -3.23 -7.57
C THR A 512 -9.46 -4.40 -6.68
N VAL A 513 -8.87 -4.10 -5.52
CA VAL A 513 -8.66 -5.08 -4.46
C VAL A 513 -10.01 -5.69 -4.03
N ALA A 514 -9.99 -6.92 -3.54
CA ALA A 514 -11.14 -7.70 -3.12
C ALA A 514 -10.84 -8.49 -1.84
N GLU A 515 -11.84 -8.64 -0.96
CA GLU A 515 -11.68 -9.28 0.35
C GLU A 515 -11.29 -10.78 0.29
N PRO A 516 -10.58 -11.25 1.34
CA PRO A 516 -10.86 -12.53 1.97
C PRO A 516 -11.94 -12.35 3.07
N VAL A 517 -13.12 -12.97 2.90
CA VAL A 517 -14.13 -13.00 3.99
C VAL A 517 -13.91 -14.22 4.88
N THR A 518 -13.20 -14.04 5.98
CA THR A 518 -13.51 -14.70 7.26
C THR A 518 -13.09 -13.75 8.38
N ALA A 519 -13.94 -13.56 9.39
CA ALA A 519 -13.61 -12.70 10.52
C ALA A 519 -12.60 -13.39 11.46
N LEU A 520 -11.55 -12.66 11.85
CA LEU A 520 -11.07 -12.73 13.23
C LEU A 520 -12.13 -12.06 14.12
N GLY A 521 -12.32 -12.56 15.34
CA GLY A 521 -13.51 -12.28 16.16
C GLY A 521 -13.75 -10.79 16.49
N GLU A 522 -14.99 -10.46 16.83
CA GLU A 522 -15.41 -9.11 17.20
C GLU A 522 -14.60 -8.60 18.41
N LEU A 523 -13.76 -7.58 18.20
CA LEU A 523 -13.05 -6.86 19.26
C LEU A 523 -13.88 -5.66 19.75
N VAL A 524 -14.06 -5.57 21.06
CA VAL A 524 -14.71 -4.44 21.74
C VAL A 524 -13.70 -3.30 21.96
N ASP A 525 -14.15 -2.04 21.89
CA ASP A 525 -13.31 -0.85 22.05
C ASP A 525 -13.26 -0.32 23.49
N ASP A 526 -12.12 0.23 23.91
CA ASP A 526 -11.97 1.41 24.81
C ASP A 526 -10.50 1.97 24.70
N PRO A 527 -10.13 3.19 25.20
CA PRO A 527 -9.35 4.12 24.36
C PRO A 527 -8.04 4.79 24.90
N GLU A 528 -7.18 5.20 23.94
CA GLU A 528 -6.27 6.39 23.82
C GLU A 528 -5.33 6.89 24.97
N LEU A 529 -4.06 7.30 24.66
CA LEU A 529 -3.53 8.71 24.76
C LEU A 529 -1.97 8.89 24.63
N GLU A 530 -1.52 10.10 24.24
CA GLU A 530 -0.70 10.40 23.04
C GLU A 530 0.88 10.49 23.06
N TRP A 531 1.45 10.45 21.83
CA TRP A 531 2.78 10.73 21.16
C TRP A 531 3.81 11.77 21.76
N LYS A 532 5.07 12.01 21.30
CA LYS A 532 5.87 11.81 20.03
C LYS A 532 7.40 11.52 20.28
N ALA A 533 8.23 11.26 19.23
CA ALA A 533 9.73 11.20 19.26
C ALA A 533 10.42 11.61 17.91
N GLN A 534 11.77 11.52 17.78
CA GLN A 534 12.57 11.93 16.57
C GLN A 534 13.87 11.10 16.26
N VAL A 535 14.33 11.22 15.00
CA VAL A 535 15.35 10.51 14.14
C VAL A 535 16.87 10.77 14.45
N PHE A 536 17.95 10.23 13.79
CA PHE A 536 18.23 9.67 12.43
C PHE A 536 19.58 8.86 12.29
N ASN A 537 19.74 8.06 11.20
CA ASN A 537 20.98 7.68 10.41
C ASN A 537 22.06 6.69 10.95
N LEU A 538 22.80 5.86 10.15
CA LEU A 538 22.62 5.23 8.79
C LEU A 538 23.73 4.16 8.45
N THR A 539 23.52 3.29 7.44
CA THR A 539 24.47 2.39 6.66
C THR A 539 25.03 1.07 7.24
N SER A 540 24.85 -0.08 6.53
CA SER A 540 25.94 -0.84 5.84
C SER A 540 25.59 -2.23 5.20
N THR A 541 25.50 -2.27 3.85
CA THR A 541 25.94 -3.32 2.88
C THR A 541 25.58 -4.82 3.00
N ALA A 542 24.95 -5.34 1.94
CA ALA A 542 24.47 -6.72 1.72
C ALA A 542 25.52 -7.85 1.51
N ILE A 543 25.03 -9.10 1.55
CA ILE A 543 25.78 -10.36 1.31
C ILE A 543 24.96 -11.32 0.41
N GLU A 544 25.66 -12.11 -0.41
CA GLU A 544 25.13 -12.91 -1.53
C GLU A 544 24.44 -14.24 -1.12
N HIS A 545 23.60 -14.78 -2.00
CA HIS A 545 22.98 -16.11 -1.86
C HIS A 545 23.85 -17.20 -2.50
N ASN A 546 23.80 -18.43 -1.98
CA ASN A 546 24.72 -19.51 -2.35
C ASN A 546 23.96 -20.79 -2.73
N GLU A 547 23.76 -21.01 -4.04
CA GLU A 547 23.06 -22.18 -4.57
C GLU A 547 23.92 -22.98 -5.55
N GLN A 548 23.93 -24.31 -5.40
CA GLN A 548 24.47 -25.26 -6.38
C GLN A 548 23.37 -25.86 -7.24
N VAL A 549 22.61 -24.99 -7.93
CA VAL A 549 21.73 -25.42 -9.04
C VAL A 549 22.61 -25.65 -10.28
N GLN A 550 22.33 -26.70 -11.06
CA GLN A 550 22.99 -26.90 -12.35
C GLN A 550 22.43 -25.92 -13.38
N ASP A 551 23.08 -24.76 -13.49
CA ASP A 551 22.79 -23.79 -14.54
C ASP A 551 22.80 -24.46 -15.93
N THR A 552 21.64 -24.46 -16.56
CA THR A 552 21.40 -25.03 -17.89
C THR A 552 20.91 -23.93 -18.87
N SER A 553 21.25 -22.66 -18.60
CA SER A 553 20.83 -21.46 -19.35
C SER A 553 21.46 -21.31 -20.75
N THR A 554 21.77 -22.42 -21.44
CA THR A 554 22.04 -22.38 -22.88
C THR A 554 20.78 -21.91 -23.61
N SER A 555 20.77 -20.65 -24.04
CA SER A 555 19.62 -20.01 -24.69
C SER A 555 19.24 -20.75 -25.97
N VAL A 556 18.10 -21.46 -25.92
CA VAL A 556 17.61 -22.33 -27.00
C VAL A 556 17.14 -21.53 -28.23
N PHE A 557 17.06 -20.19 -28.12
CA PHE A 557 16.50 -19.28 -29.11
C PHE A 557 17.61 -18.55 -29.90
N PRO A 558 17.90 -18.94 -31.15
CA PRO A 558 18.97 -18.34 -31.97
C PRO A 558 18.55 -17.00 -32.62
N MET A 559 17.56 -16.30 -32.05
CA MET A 559 16.97 -15.09 -32.62
C MET A 559 17.41 -13.87 -31.81
N GLY A 560 17.97 -12.87 -32.48
CA GLY A 560 18.35 -11.61 -31.82
C GLY A 560 17.11 -10.91 -31.25
N MET A 561 17.04 -10.80 -29.92
CA MET A 561 15.93 -10.12 -29.26
C MET A 561 15.95 -8.62 -29.57
N MET A 562 14.77 -8.01 -29.65
CA MET A 562 14.65 -6.57 -29.80
C MET A 562 14.93 -5.89 -28.45
N ASP A 563 16.08 -5.20 -28.37
CA ASP A 563 16.52 -4.43 -27.20
C ASP A 563 15.34 -3.70 -26.56
N HIS A 564 15.25 -3.80 -25.23
CA HIS A 564 14.13 -3.29 -24.45
C HIS A 564 13.84 -1.84 -24.81
N THR A 565 14.88 -1.01 -24.77
CA THR A 565 14.80 0.43 -25.03
C THR A 565 14.25 0.76 -26.42
N MET A 566 14.38 -0.12 -27.41
CA MET A 566 13.89 0.12 -28.77
C MET A 566 12.35 0.03 -28.87
N ALA A 567 11.70 -0.96 -28.24
CA ALA A 567 10.24 -1.07 -28.36
C ALA A 567 9.49 0.00 -27.53
N GLU A 568 10.07 0.44 -26.42
CA GLU A 568 9.61 1.64 -25.72
C GLU A 568 9.71 2.87 -26.63
N GLN A 569 10.89 3.13 -27.23
CA GLN A 569 11.12 4.29 -28.11
C GLN A 569 10.31 4.28 -29.42
N LEU A 570 10.01 3.11 -29.98
CA LEU A 570 9.33 2.96 -31.27
C LEU A 570 7.80 2.97 -31.17
N CYS A 571 7.22 2.59 -30.03
CA CYS A 571 5.77 2.40 -29.90
C CYS A 571 5.10 3.19 -28.78
N ILE A 572 5.79 3.44 -27.66
CA ILE A 572 5.18 4.00 -26.44
C ILE A 572 5.66 5.44 -26.18
N GLY A 573 6.95 5.71 -26.39
CA GLY A 573 7.59 7.01 -26.12
C GLY A 573 7.99 7.24 -24.66
N GLU A 574 7.47 6.44 -23.72
CA GLU A 574 7.80 6.45 -22.30
C GLU A 574 8.25 5.06 -21.80
N LYS A 575 8.89 5.01 -20.63
CA LYS A 575 9.22 3.77 -19.90
C LYS A 575 8.97 3.96 -18.41
N ILE A 576 8.25 3.00 -17.81
CA ILE A 576 8.01 2.93 -16.37
C ILE A 576 8.89 1.81 -15.82
N THR A 577 9.74 2.15 -14.85
CA THR A 577 10.73 1.24 -14.24
C THR A 577 10.45 0.96 -12.77
N SER A 578 9.67 1.82 -12.08
CA SER A 578 9.40 1.66 -10.65
C SER A 578 7.96 2.02 -10.31
N LEU A 579 7.35 1.25 -9.40
CA LEU A 579 6.06 1.57 -8.79
C LEU A 579 6.09 2.92 -8.06
N ARG A 580 7.28 3.39 -7.64
CA ARG A 580 7.54 4.73 -7.08
C ARG A 580 7.20 5.87 -8.04
N GLN A 581 7.26 5.63 -9.35
CA GLN A 581 6.82 6.60 -10.37
C GLN A 581 5.29 6.69 -10.43
N LEU A 582 4.59 5.55 -10.32
CA LEU A 582 3.14 5.49 -10.42
C LEU A 582 2.42 6.15 -9.24
N ILE A 583 2.92 5.98 -8.01
CA ILE A 583 2.31 6.56 -6.81
C ILE A 583 2.43 8.09 -6.70
N LYS A 584 3.29 8.73 -7.52
CA LYS A 584 3.37 10.19 -7.63
C LYS A 584 2.25 10.79 -8.49
N ARG A 585 1.53 9.96 -9.26
CA ARG A 585 0.31 10.37 -9.98
C ARG A 585 -0.84 10.48 -8.97
N PHE A 586 -1.55 11.59 -9.01
CA PHE A 586 -2.71 11.82 -8.13
C PHE A 586 -3.89 10.90 -8.50
N GLY A 587 -4.35 10.11 -7.53
CA GLY A 587 -5.58 9.33 -7.62
C GLY A 587 -6.73 10.00 -6.87
N LEU A 588 -7.95 9.91 -7.40
CA LEU A 588 -9.17 10.43 -6.75
C LEU A 588 -9.55 9.49 -5.59
N THR A 589 -9.65 10.02 -4.37
CA THR A 589 -10.02 9.25 -3.17
C THR A 589 -11.45 9.56 -2.74
N SER A 590 -11.86 10.84 -2.70
CA SER A 590 -13.25 11.21 -2.40
C SER A 590 -13.81 12.36 -3.25
N ILE A 591 -15.15 12.43 -3.30
CA ILE A 591 -15.93 13.50 -3.95
C ILE A 591 -16.95 14.03 -2.95
N GLY A 592 -17.01 15.34 -2.74
CA GLY A 592 -18.14 15.99 -2.06
C GLY A 592 -19.26 16.31 -3.02
N ASN A 593 -20.50 16.00 -2.65
CA ASN A 593 -21.66 16.27 -3.51
C ASN A 593 -21.92 17.78 -3.66
N PRO A 594 -22.48 18.22 -4.81
CA PRO A 594 -22.81 19.62 -5.03
C PRO A 594 -23.99 20.09 -4.16
N PHE A 595 -24.02 21.39 -3.91
CA PHE A 595 -25.19 22.08 -3.36
C PHE A 595 -26.02 22.67 -4.51
N PRO A 596 -27.37 22.58 -4.51
CA PRO A 596 -28.23 21.90 -3.52
C PRO A 596 -28.04 20.37 -3.50
N TYR A 597 -28.10 19.79 -2.31
CA TYR A 597 -27.93 18.34 -2.11
C TYR A 597 -29.16 17.57 -2.61
N ILE A 598 -28.96 16.37 -3.15
CA ILE A 598 -30.05 15.51 -3.62
C ILE A 598 -30.26 14.39 -2.60
N ASN A 599 -31.52 14.14 -2.21
CA ASN A 599 -31.84 13.05 -1.28
C ASN A 599 -32.01 11.71 -2.01
N LYS A 600 -32.23 10.64 -1.24
CA LYS A 600 -32.39 9.25 -1.74
C LYS A 600 -33.56 9.05 -2.72
N THR A 601 -34.51 9.98 -2.83
CA THR A 601 -35.64 9.92 -3.78
C THR A 601 -35.44 10.77 -5.03
N GLY A 602 -34.26 11.35 -5.22
CA GLY A 602 -33.93 12.15 -6.41
C GLY A 602 -34.44 13.60 -6.36
N VAL A 603 -34.91 14.06 -5.19
CA VAL A 603 -35.38 15.44 -4.99
C VAL A 603 -34.22 16.31 -4.50
N SER A 604 -34.02 17.47 -5.13
CA SER A 604 -32.96 18.42 -4.77
C SER A 604 -33.41 19.39 -3.68
N TYR A 605 -32.68 19.40 -2.56
CA TYR A 605 -32.88 20.30 -1.43
C TYR A 605 -31.68 21.26 -1.30
N ALA A 606 -31.92 22.54 -1.58
CA ALA A 606 -31.19 23.58 -0.88
C ALA A 606 -31.69 23.57 0.58
N PHE A 607 -30.81 23.81 1.57
CA PHE A 607 -31.20 23.90 2.99
C PHE A 607 -32.41 24.86 3.15
N PRO A 608 -33.63 24.34 3.41
CA PRO A 608 -34.84 25.14 3.25
C PRO A 608 -35.31 25.66 4.61
N GLY A 609 -34.68 26.73 5.07
CA GLY A 609 -35.06 27.42 6.31
C GLY A 609 -34.08 27.24 7.47
N PRO A 610 -34.52 27.60 8.70
CA PRO A 610 -33.62 27.92 9.80
C PRO A 610 -33.05 26.68 10.50
N ILE A 611 -31.85 26.28 10.09
CA ILE A 611 -30.90 25.62 10.99
C ILE A 611 -30.68 26.56 12.18
N PRO A 612 -30.79 26.10 13.44
CA PRO A 612 -30.47 26.94 14.59
C PRO A 612 -29.02 27.40 14.52
N LEU A 613 -28.80 28.71 14.42
CA LEU A 613 -27.49 29.36 14.29
C LEU A 613 -26.52 29.11 15.47
N ASN A 614 -27.01 28.37 16.48
CA ASN A 614 -26.44 28.08 17.78
C ASN A 614 -26.10 26.58 17.95
N SER A 615 -26.39 25.71 16.98
CA SER A 615 -26.11 24.27 17.03
C SER A 615 -24.94 23.90 16.13
N ASP A 616 -23.76 23.64 16.71
CA ASP A 616 -22.56 23.32 15.93
C ASP A 616 -22.67 21.96 15.20
N LYS A 617 -23.58 21.08 15.64
CA LYS A 617 -23.85 19.74 15.06
C LYS A 617 -24.15 19.73 13.56
N TYR A 618 -24.57 20.87 12.99
CA TYR A 618 -24.94 20.98 11.57
C TYR A 618 -24.02 21.95 10.79
N LEU A 619 -22.87 22.34 11.38
CA LEU A 619 -21.89 23.24 10.75
C LEU A 619 -20.77 22.43 10.08
N PHE A 620 -21.05 21.89 8.90
CA PHE A 620 -20.15 21.06 8.11
C PHE A 620 -19.08 21.90 7.37
N ASN A 621 -18.10 22.43 8.11
CA ASN A 621 -17.09 23.36 7.61
C ASN A 621 -15.66 22.79 7.53
N LYS A 622 -15.50 21.47 7.76
CA LYS A 622 -14.21 20.77 7.93
C LYS A 622 -14.21 19.44 7.21
N ILE A 623 -13.19 19.15 6.41
CA ILE A 623 -12.92 17.82 5.87
C ILE A 623 -11.70 17.27 6.60
N ARG A 624 -11.83 16.07 7.17
CA ARG A 624 -10.80 15.39 7.94
C ARG A 624 -10.23 14.23 7.13
N VAL A 625 -8.90 14.08 7.14
CA VAL A 625 -8.19 12.98 6.48
C VAL A 625 -7.13 12.38 7.41
N ASP A 626 -6.99 11.06 7.39
CA ASP A 626 -5.96 10.32 8.14
C ASP A 626 -4.78 9.96 7.20
N PRO A 627 -3.56 10.52 7.40
CA PRO A 627 -2.40 10.21 6.58
C PRO A 627 -1.89 8.76 6.64
N ALA A 628 -2.43 7.90 7.52
CA ALA A 628 -2.12 6.49 7.58
C ALA A 628 -3.17 5.58 6.89
N TYR A 629 -4.33 6.10 6.49
CA TYR A 629 -5.38 5.31 5.82
C TYR A 629 -5.03 5.04 4.35
N PHE A 630 -5.02 3.79 3.90
CA PHE A 630 -4.65 3.39 2.52
C PHE A 630 -5.82 2.74 1.74
N GLY A 631 -7.05 3.18 2.00
CA GLY A 631 -8.27 2.59 1.45
C GLY A 631 -8.82 1.45 2.31
N GLU A 632 -10.01 0.99 1.94
CA GLU A 632 -10.69 -0.20 2.46
C GLU A 632 -10.86 -1.25 1.36
N ALA A 633 -10.69 -2.52 1.71
CA ALA A 633 -10.86 -3.67 0.82
C ALA A 633 -12.33 -4.03 0.48
N THR A 634 -13.32 -3.24 0.94
CA THR A 634 -14.65 -3.75 1.32
C THR A 634 -15.55 -4.36 0.21
N SER A 635 -16.21 -5.44 0.61
CA SER A 635 -16.89 -6.53 -0.13
C SER A 635 -17.45 -6.29 -1.53
N THR A 636 -18.05 -5.13 -1.80
CA THR A 636 -18.85 -4.89 -3.01
C THR A 636 -18.23 -3.89 -3.97
N GLY A 637 -17.32 -3.02 -3.51
CA GLY A 637 -16.74 -1.90 -4.26
C GLY A 637 -17.64 -1.13 -5.23
N PRO A 638 -18.89 -0.75 -4.87
CA PRO A 638 -19.53 0.44 -5.42
C PRO A 638 -18.77 1.69 -4.89
N VAL A 639 -19.35 2.86 -5.09
CA VAL A 639 -19.05 4.01 -4.23
C VAL A 639 -19.58 3.76 -2.83
N ASP A 640 -18.77 4.07 -1.82
CA ASP A 640 -19.16 4.09 -0.41
C ASP A 640 -19.65 5.50 -0.04
N TRP A 641 -20.67 5.63 0.82
CA TRP A 641 -21.40 6.89 1.00
C TRP A 641 -21.42 7.35 2.46
N GLN A 642 -20.87 8.54 2.72
CA GLN A 642 -21.15 9.25 3.96
C GLN A 642 -22.54 9.90 3.86
N TYR A 643 -23.47 9.43 4.68
CA TYR A 643 -24.75 10.10 4.92
C TYR A 643 -24.60 11.09 6.06
N ILE A 644 -25.30 12.21 5.98
CA ILE A 644 -25.36 13.23 7.03
C ILE A 644 -26.82 13.60 7.30
N ASP A 645 -27.17 13.64 8.58
CA ASP A 645 -28.46 14.10 9.09
C ASP A 645 -28.53 15.63 9.12
N TYR A 646 -29.67 16.19 8.74
CA TYR A 646 -29.93 17.63 8.79
C TYR A 646 -31.36 17.95 9.22
N PRO A 647 -31.59 19.05 9.97
CA PRO A 647 -32.93 19.45 10.40
C PRO A 647 -33.72 20.00 9.21
N VAL A 648 -34.87 19.38 8.92
CA VAL A 648 -35.83 19.80 7.90
C VAL A 648 -36.91 20.70 8.49
N SER A 649 -37.32 20.44 9.73
CA SER A 649 -38.31 21.26 10.44
C SER A 649 -38.07 21.26 11.95
N ARG A 650 -38.58 22.30 12.62
CA ARG A 650 -38.59 22.42 14.08
C ARG A 650 -40.02 22.52 14.59
N ALA A 651 -40.39 21.68 15.56
CA ALA A 651 -41.68 21.73 16.21
C ALA A 651 -41.73 22.84 17.28
N ALA A 652 -42.93 23.22 17.71
CA ALA A 652 -43.14 24.33 18.65
C ALA A 652 -42.63 24.05 20.08
N ASP A 653 -42.39 22.77 20.43
CA ASP A 653 -41.72 22.35 21.67
C ASP A 653 -40.18 22.48 21.60
N GLY A 654 -39.64 22.78 20.42
CA GLY A 654 -38.22 22.94 20.14
C GLY A 654 -37.53 21.70 19.56
N THR A 655 -38.20 20.56 19.43
CA THR A 655 -37.66 19.34 18.80
C THR A 655 -37.46 19.52 17.28
N PHE A 656 -36.54 18.74 16.72
CA PHE A 656 -36.23 18.76 15.28
C PHE A 656 -36.74 17.49 14.60
N THR A 657 -37.14 17.63 13.34
CA THR A 657 -37.34 16.52 12.41
C THR A 657 -36.17 16.53 11.44
N GLU A 658 -35.46 15.42 11.35
CA GLU A 658 -34.23 15.28 10.54
C GLU A 658 -34.49 14.41 9.29
N ASP A 659 -33.72 14.62 8.24
CA ASP A 659 -33.62 13.77 7.03
C ASP A 659 -32.13 13.53 6.69
N THR A 660 -31.85 12.60 5.79
CA THR A 660 -30.48 12.21 5.38
C THR A 660 -30.18 12.60 3.94
N PHE A 661 -29.04 13.27 3.72
CA PHE A 661 -28.48 13.47 2.37
C PHE A 661 -27.16 12.72 2.20
N GLN A 662 -26.78 12.46 0.94
CA GLN A 662 -25.48 11.93 0.57
C GLN A 662 -24.48 13.09 0.55
N ALA A 663 -23.54 13.12 1.49
CA ALA A 663 -22.59 14.22 1.64
C ALA A 663 -21.28 13.97 0.90
N VAL A 664 -20.67 12.80 1.12
CA VAL A 664 -19.38 12.42 0.55
C VAL A 664 -19.47 11.03 -0.10
N VAL A 665 -18.88 10.95 -1.28
CA VAL A 665 -18.62 9.77 -2.09
C VAL A 665 -17.18 9.34 -1.84
N GLN A 666 -16.98 8.10 -1.41
CA GLN A 666 -15.68 7.46 -1.30
C GLN A 666 -15.51 6.46 -2.42
N ILE A 667 -14.36 6.52 -3.10
CA ILE A 667 -14.08 5.65 -4.24
C ILE A 667 -13.25 4.45 -3.76
N PRO A 668 -13.57 3.21 -4.16
CA PRO A 668 -12.75 2.03 -3.85
C PRO A 668 -11.33 2.23 -4.38
N ALA A 669 -10.35 1.49 -3.82
CA ALA A 669 -8.91 1.69 -3.97
C ALA A 669 -8.36 1.61 -5.42
N ARG A 670 -8.67 2.62 -6.24
CA ARG A 670 -8.19 2.86 -7.62
C ARG A 670 -7.14 3.99 -7.67
N CYS A 671 -6.91 4.68 -6.55
CA CYS A 671 -5.77 5.58 -6.40
C CYS A 671 -4.48 4.75 -6.50
N PRO A 672 -3.49 5.12 -7.33
CA PRO A 672 -2.26 4.34 -7.49
C PRO A 672 -1.54 4.09 -6.17
N LEU A 673 -1.49 5.11 -5.29
CA LEU A 673 -0.94 5.01 -3.94
C LEU A 673 -1.64 3.92 -3.11
N TYR A 674 -2.98 3.88 -3.14
CA TYR A 674 -3.77 2.92 -2.37
C TYR A 674 -3.64 1.51 -2.95
N TYR A 675 -3.77 1.34 -4.28
CA TYR A 675 -3.67 0.03 -4.91
C TYR A 675 -2.28 -0.61 -4.71
N ILE A 676 -1.21 0.16 -4.93
CA ILE A 676 0.17 -0.33 -4.76
C ILE A 676 0.48 -0.64 -3.28
N SER A 677 -0.14 0.06 -2.33
CA SER A 677 0.10 -0.17 -0.89
C SER A 677 -0.19 -1.60 -0.41
N TYR A 678 -1.10 -2.34 -1.06
CA TYR A 678 -1.42 -3.72 -0.67
C TYR A 678 -0.33 -4.74 -1.05
N LEU A 679 0.75 -4.31 -1.73
CA LEU A 679 1.96 -5.13 -1.91
C LEU A 679 2.96 -5.00 -0.75
N TYR A 680 2.77 -4.09 0.20
CA TYR A 680 3.81 -3.74 1.18
C TYR A 680 3.28 -3.67 2.61
N ARG A 681 4.11 -4.05 3.58
CA ARG A 681 3.75 -4.01 5.01
C ARG A 681 4.03 -2.65 5.66
N PHE A 682 5.03 -1.91 5.19
CA PHE A 682 5.50 -0.69 5.83
C PHE A 682 5.57 0.51 4.88
N TRP A 683 5.49 1.72 5.45
CA TRP A 683 5.67 2.99 4.73
C TRP A 683 6.28 4.10 5.60
N ARG A 684 6.79 5.13 4.94
CA ARG A 684 7.25 6.41 5.51
C ARG A 684 7.36 7.48 4.42
N GLY A 685 7.43 8.75 4.81
CA GLY A 685 7.55 9.92 3.92
C GLY A 685 6.22 10.62 3.63
N ALA A 686 6.27 11.80 3.00
CA ALA A 686 5.14 12.72 2.91
C ALA A 686 3.98 12.21 2.04
N ARG A 687 2.76 12.69 2.29
CA ARG A 687 1.62 12.58 1.36
C ARG A 687 1.31 13.93 0.74
N ARG A 688 0.91 13.93 -0.54
CA ARG A 688 0.37 15.10 -1.23
C ARG A 688 -1.13 15.00 -1.32
N TYR A 689 -1.80 16.09 -0.98
CA TYR A 689 -3.24 16.24 -1.07
C TYR A 689 -3.56 17.36 -2.04
N LYS A 690 -4.62 17.14 -2.81
CA LYS A 690 -5.07 18.09 -3.81
C LYS A 690 -6.58 18.18 -3.79
N PHE A 691 -7.07 19.40 -3.78
CA PHE A 691 -8.46 19.72 -3.58
C PHE A 691 -8.93 20.61 -4.73
N ALA A 692 -9.83 20.09 -5.56
CA ALA A 692 -10.44 20.85 -6.65
C ALA A 692 -11.89 21.16 -6.29
N THR A 693 -12.26 22.43 -6.18
CA THR A 693 -13.66 22.85 -5.99
C THR A 693 -14.30 23.19 -7.33
N PRO A 694 -15.41 22.54 -7.73
CA PRO A 694 -16.20 22.96 -8.87
C PRO A 694 -16.90 24.32 -8.61
N ALA A 695 -16.16 25.41 -8.85
CA ALA A 695 -16.62 26.79 -9.09
C ALA A 695 -17.63 27.43 -8.10
N THR A 696 -17.89 26.85 -6.92
CA THR A 696 -18.82 27.42 -5.93
C THR A 696 -18.35 28.75 -5.33
N ASN A 697 -17.07 29.09 -5.46
CA ASN A 697 -16.46 30.34 -4.97
C ASN A 697 -17.10 31.63 -5.52
N GLY A 698 -17.89 31.55 -6.61
CA GLY A 698 -18.56 32.73 -7.17
C GLY A 698 -19.86 33.15 -6.46
N LEU A 699 -20.52 32.31 -5.67
CA LEU A 699 -21.88 32.61 -5.20
C LEU A 699 -21.89 33.67 -4.06
N ARG A 700 -22.19 34.93 -4.40
CA ARG A 700 -22.53 35.97 -3.41
C ARG A 700 -24.03 36.07 -3.21
N CYS A 701 -24.48 36.21 -1.98
CA CYS A 701 -25.83 36.73 -1.71
C CYS A 701 -25.83 38.24 -2.00
N THR A 702 -26.49 38.66 -3.07
CA THR A 702 -26.81 40.07 -3.30
C THR A 702 -28.05 40.48 -2.54
N ASN A 703 -27.97 41.64 -1.90
CA ASN A 703 -29.11 42.39 -1.40
C ASN A 703 -29.07 43.77 -2.06
N GLN A 704 -29.99 44.03 -2.99
CA GLN A 704 -30.17 45.36 -3.58
C GLN A 704 -31.63 45.80 -3.39
N GLY A 705 -31.87 47.10 -3.39
CA GLY A 705 -33.23 47.63 -3.40
C GLY A 705 -33.28 49.14 -3.59
N GLN A 706 -34.32 49.62 -4.25
CA GLN A 706 -34.56 51.05 -4.47
C GLN A 706 -35.43 51.63 -3.35
N ARG A 707 -34.93 52.70 -2.73
CA ARG A 707 -35.68 53.52 -1.75
C ARG A 707 -36.15 54.83 -2.39
N PRO A 708 -37.33 55.35 -2.01
CA PRO A 708 -37.72 56.73 -2.35
C PRO A 708 -36.70 57.75 -1.81
N ALA A 709 -36.32 58.73 -2.63
CA ALA A 709 -35.18 59.62 -2.40
C ALA A 709 -35.25 60.54 -1.15
N TYR A 710 -36.40 60.58 -0.46
CA TYR A 710 -36.67 61.47 0.68
C TYR A 710 -36.74 60.76 2.04
N ALA A 711 -36.56 59.44 2.06
CA ALA A 711 -36.64 58.62 3.27
C ALA A 711 -35.26 58.08 3.67
N TYR A 712 -34.69 58.62 4.75
CA TYR A 712 -33.35 58.25 5.22
C TYR A 712 -33.33 57.13 6.27
N ASN A 713 -34.44 56.94 6.99
CA ASN A 713 -34.52 56.07 8.19
C ASN A 713 -35.64 55.01 8.11
N THR A 714 -36.22 54.75 6.93
CA THR A 714 -37.37 53.83 6.78
C THR A 714 -36.96 52.36 6.78
N THR A 715 -37.88 51.49 7.21
CA THR A 715 -37.62 50.03 7.30
C THR A 715 -37.50 49.41 5.92
N ARG A 716 -36.90 48.21 5.84
CA ARG A 716 -36.72 47.47 4.57
C ARG A 716 -38.05 47.13 3.88
N GLU A 717 -39.15 47.12 4.64
CA GLU A 717 -40.52 46.88 4.16
C GLU A 717 -41.05 48.00 3.25
N GLU A 718 -40.46 49.20 3.28
CA GLU A 718 -40.87 50.35 2.46
C GLU A 718 -40.09 50.50 1.14
N TYR A 719 -39.29 49.50 0.76
CA TYR A 719 -38.52 49.51 -0.49
C TYR A 719 -39.45 49.11 -1.66
N THR A 720 -39.40 49.87 -2.76
CA THR A 720 -40.36 49.70 -3.88
C THR A 720 -39.98 48.58 -4.82
N GLU A 721 -38.69 48.30 -4.94
CA GLU A 721 -38.15 47.08 -5.52
C GLU A 721 -37.04 46.58 -4.59
N ALA A 722 -37.07 45.31 -4.23
CA ALA A 722 -36.03 44.62 -3.48
C ALA A 722 -35.62 43.37 -4.28
N LEU A 723 -34.34 43.30 -4.66
CA LEU A 723 -33.75 42.21 -5.41
C LEU A 723 -32.75 41.51 -4.50
N ASP A 724 -33.24 40.47 -3.84
CA ASP A 724 -32.49 39.59 -2.96
C ASP A 724 -32.31 38.24 -3.65
N GLY A 725 -31.07 37.75 -3.76
CA GLY A 725 -30.76 36.54 -4.55
C GLY A 725 -29.27 36.19 -4.58
N PHE A 726 -28.92 35.14 -5.33
CA PHE A 726 -27.53 34.71 -5.53
C PHE A 726 -27.01 35.23 -6.87
N GLU A 727 -25.91 36.00 -6.84
CA GLU A 727 -25.17 36.42 -8.03
C GLU A 727 -23.84 35.65 -8.11
N TYR A 728 -23.42 35.30 -9.33
CA TYR A 728 -22.08 34.75 -9.57
C TYR A 728 -21.04 35.89 -9.64
N ASP A 729 -20.52 36.24 -8.48
CA ASP A 729 -19.40 37.16 -8.27
C ASP A 729 -18.08 36.53 -8.74
N ALA A 730 -17.78 36.68 -10.03
CA ALA A 730 -16.51 36.28 -10.63
C ALA A 730 -15.26 37.00 -10.02
N ILE A 731 -15.45 37.91 -9.05
CA ILE A 731 -14.40 38.68 -8.36
C ILE A 731 -14.05 38.04 -6.99
N ARG A 732 -14.70 36.94 -6.57
CA ARG A 732 -14.39 36.18 -5.34
C ARG A 732 -13.64 34.83 -5.49
N PRO A 733 -12.71 34.59 -6.44
CA PRO A 733 -12.11 33.26 -6.57
C PRO A 733 -11.27 32.78 -5.38
N THR A 734 -10.85 33.66 -4.45
CA THR A 734 -9.67 33.44 -3.57
C THR A 734 -9.90 33.48 -2.05
N ASP A 735 -11.04 33.02 -1.53
CA ASP A 735 -11.12 32.72 -0.09
C ASP A 735 -10.17 31.53 0.22
N PRO A 736 -9.16 31.68 1.11
CA PRO A 736 -8.19 30.61 1.38
C PRO A 736 -8.82 29.46 2.15
N LEU A 737 -8.43 28.22 1.82
CA LEU A 737 -8.65 27.11 2.75
C LEU A 737 -7.57 27.12 3.82
N ILE A 738 -7.98 26.77 5.03
CA ILE A 738 -7.09 26.65 6.18
C ILE A 738 -6.81 25.17 6.35
N VAL A 739 -5.57 24.77 6.08
CA VAL A 739 -5.07 23.42 6.32
C VAL A 739 -4.34 23.45 7.65
N ARG A 740 -4.79 22.64 8.61
CA ARG A 740 -4.13 22.48 9.92
C ARG A 740 -3.93 21.00 10.22
N ARG A 741 -2.90 20.69 11.00
CA ARG A 741 -2.79 19.39 11.65
C ARG A 741 -3.63 19.42 12.93
N SER A 742 -4.31 18.33 13.22
CA SER A 742 -5.00 18.13 14.50
C SER A 742 -3.99 18.19 15.65
N THR A 743 -4.39 18.86 16.74
CA THR A 743 -3.67 18.82 18.03
C THR A 743 -3.92 17.51 18.77
N ASN A 744 -5.05 16.86 18.51
CA ASN A 744 -5.30 15.48 18.89
C ASN A 744 -4.55 14.62 17.88
N ILE A 745 -3.73 13.72 18.40
CA ILE A 745 -2.81 12.89 17.66
C ILE A 745 -3.28 11.46 17.89
N ASP A 746 -4.17 10.96 17.03
CA ASP A 746 -4.85 9.68 17.26
C ASP A 746 -3.84 8.53 17.35
N GLU A 747 -3.97 7.68 18.37
CA GLU A 747 -3.07 6.57 18.72
C GLU A 747 -3.30 5.33 17.83
N ASN A 748 -3.00 4.12 18.32
CA ASN A 748 -3.63 2.90 17.81
C ASN A 748 -5.17 3.04 17.86
N GLY A 749 -5.87 2.19 17.12
CA GLY A 749 -7.29 2.34 16.86
C GLY A 749 -7.63 2.63 15.41
N LYS A 750 -8.78 3.27 15.17
CA LYS A 750 -9.44 3.31 13.85
C LYS A 750 -8.77 4.29 12.89
N LEU A 751 -8.32 3.77 11.74
CA LEU A 751 -7.89 4.55 10.57
C LEU A 751 -9.12 5.12 9.86
N GLU A 752 -9.22 6.43 9.76
CA GLU A 752 -10.40 7.11 9.21
C GLU A 752 -10.26 7.39 7.70
N LYS A 753 -11.23 6.93 6.91
CA LYS A 753 -11.45 7.43 5.55
C LYS A 753 -11.78 8.92 5.56
N PRO A 754 -11.52 9.67 4.47
CA PRO A 754 -11.85 11.09 4.42
C PRO A 754 -13.32 11.36 4.76
N VAL A 755 -13.61 12.26 5.70
CA VAL A 755 -14.98 12.57 6.13
C VAL A 755 -15.24 14.06 6.16
N LEU A 756 -16.46 14.45 5.77
CA LEU A 756 -17.00 15.78 6.06
C LEU A 756 -17.48 15.77 7.52
N ASP A 757 -16.87 16.61 8.34
CA ASP A 757 -17.06 16.64 9.79
C ASP A 757 -17.50 18.06 10.24
N THR A 758 -18.06 18.10 11.44
CA THR A 758 -18.64 19.28 12.09
C THR A 758 -17.58 20.22 12.66
N PHE A 759 -18.00 21.48 12.83
CA PHE A 759 -17.25 22.46 13.61
C PHE A 759 -17.20 22.08 15.09
N THR A 760 -16.00 22.11 15.68
CA THR A 760 -15.79 21.97 17.12
C THR A 760 -15.33 23.29 17.73
N VAL A 761 -16.05 23.76 18.76
CA VAL A 761 -15.76 25.04 19.44
C VAL A 761 -14.43 25.01 20.20
N THR A 762 -14.01 23.82 20.63
CA THR A 762 -12.74 23.60 21.34
C THR A 762 -11.58 23.68 20.35
N GLN A 763 -11.05 24.88 20.13
CA GLN A 763 -9.72 25.03 19.54
C GLN A 763 -8.67 24.49 20.52
N GLY A 764 -8.11 23.33 20.20
CA GLY A 764 -6.95 22.78 20.92
C GLY A 764 -5.80 23.77 20.88
N SER A 765 -5.18 24.02 22.03
CA SER A 765 -4.07 24.98 22.16
C SER A 765 -2.90 24.57 21.26
N SER A 766 -2.28 25.55 20.58
CA SER A 766 -1.14 25.38 19.65
C SER A 766 -1.40 24.52 18.40
N THR A 767 -2.41 24.89 17.60
CA THR A 767 -2.51 24.46 16.19
C THR A 767 -1.54 25.25 15.29
N PHE A 768 -0.86 24.58 14.38
CA PHE A 768 -0.15 25.21 13.25
C PHE A 768 -1.08 25.25 12.03
N GLU A 769 -1.32 26.44 11.49
CA GLU A 769 -2.25 26.70 10.40
C GLU A 769 -1.53 27.18 9.13
N HIS A 770 -1.87 26.61 7.99
CA HIS A 770 -1.42 27.05 6.67
C HIS A 770 -2.60 27.53 5.84
N TYR A 771 -2.56 28.81 5.45
CA TYR A 771 -3.54 29.43 4.57
C TYR A 771 -3.16 29.12 3.12
N VAL A 772 -3.85 28.15 2.52
CA VAL A 772 -3.61 27.73 1.13
C VAL A 772 -4.66 28.37 0.25
N TYR A 773 -4.24 29.36 -0.52
CA TYR A 773 -5.10 30.09 -1.44
C TYR A 773 -5.41 29.21 -2.66
N PRO A 774 -6.68 29.12 -3.10
CA PRO A 774 -6.97 28.52 -4.39
C PRO A 774 -6.41 29.40 -5.50
N ASP A 775 -5.85 28.74 -6.52
CA ASP A 775 -5.55 29.36 -7.79
C ASP A 775 -6.80 30.00 -8.40
N LEU A 776 -6.62 30.86 -9.41
CA LEU A 776 -7.72 31.53 -10.14
C LEU A 776 -8.81 30.57 -10.69
N ASN A 777 -8.50 29.27 -10.74
CA ASN A 777 -9.34 28.19 -11.24
C ASN A 777 -9.82 27.20 -10.14
N GLY A 778 -9.80 27.57 -8.85
CA GLY A 778 -10.45 26.81 -7.77
C GLY A 778 -9.77 25.49 -7.38
N THR A 779 -8.45 25.39 -7.54
CA THR A 779 -7.65 24.20 -7.16
C THR A 779 -6.59 24.57 -6.12
N ILE A 780 -6.35 23.65 -5.17
CA ILE A 780 -5.45 23.78 -4.02
C ILE A 780 -4.57 22.53 -3.94
N GLU A 781 -3.27 22.70 -3.70
CA GLU A 781 -2.26 21.64 -3.65
C GLU A 781 -1.34 21.83 -2.44
N PHE A 782 -1.22 20.80 -1.58
CA PHE A 782 -0.37 20.86 -0.39
C PHE A 782 0.29 19.51 -0.05
N GLU A 783 1.52 19.57 0.47
CA GLU A 783 2.28 18.39 0.89
C GLU A 783 2.32 18.32 2.43
N VAL A 784 1.91 17.17 2.98
CA VAL A 784 1.89 16.86 4.41
C VAL A 784 3.10 15.98 4.74
N PRO A 785 4.22 16.55 5.22
CA PRO A 785 5.36 15.76 5.64
C PRO A 785 5.05 14.84 6.82
N TYR A 786 5.74 13.70 6.82
CA TYR A 786 5.61 12.61 7.79
C TYR A 786 6.23 12.98 9.14
N TYR A 787 5.39 13.16 10.15
CA TYR A 787 5.81 13.42 11.54
C TYR A 787 5.15 12.39 12.47
N ALA A 788 5.75 11.20 12.50
CA ALA A 788 5.41 10.10 13.40
C ALA A 788 6.47 9.96 14.51
N GLN A 789 6.13 9.29 15.61
CA GLN A 789 7.07 8.90 16.67
C GLN A 789 8.02 7.79 16.22
N THR A 790 7.50 6.85 15.44
CA THR A 790 8.28 5.79 14.80
C THR A 790 8.84 6.28 13.47
N PRO A 791 10.06 5.87 13.06
CA PRO A 791 10.63 6.23 11.75
C PRO A 791 9.93 5.54 10.57
N ILE A 792 9.04 4.59 10.86
CA ILE A 792 8.30 3.73 9.93
C ILE A 792 6.89 3.56 10.51
N SER A 793 5.86 3.44 9.67
CA SER A 793 4.50 3.08 10.08
C SER A 793 4.02 1.85 9.29
N LEU A 794 3.09 1.09 9.86
CA LEU A 794 2.42 0.00 9.15
C LEU A 794 1.49 0.59 8.08
N VAL A 795 1.41 -0.11 6.95
CA VAL A 795 0.33 0.09 5.97
C VAL A 795 -0.87 -0.70 6.47
N GLY A 796 -2.01 -0.05 6.63
CA GLY A 796 -3.20 -0.69 7.18
C GLY A 796 -4.53 -0.13 6.69
N GLU A 797 -5.60 -0.78 7.13
CA GLU A 797 -7.00 -0.39 6.95
C GLU A 797 -7.79 -0.80 8.20
N GLY A 798 -8.90 -0.12 8.54
CA GLY A 798 -9.67 -0.43 9.75
C GLY A 798 -8.95 -0.07 11.07
N LYS A 799 -9.08 -0.90 12.11
CA LYS A 799 -8.56 -0.62 13.47
C LYS A 799 -7.19 -1.28 13.71
N ILE A 800 -6.12 -0.51 13.89
CA ILE A 800 -4.82 -1.03 14.36
C ILE A 800 -5.00 -1.51 15.81
N SER A 801 -4.48 -2.70 16.16
CA SER A 801 -4.62 -3.27 17.53
C SER A 801 -3.98 -2.35 18.58
N ASP A 802 -4.69 -2.13 19.68
CA ASP A 802 -4.20 -1.33 20.82
C ASP A 802 -3.33 -2.18 21.78
N VAL A 803 -3.37 -3.51 21.63
CA VAL A 803 -2.76 -4.50 22.53
C VAL A 803 -1.59 -5.24 21.86
N ASP A 804 -1.69 -5.50 20.56
CA ASP A 804 -0.66 -6.19 19.78
C ASP A 804 0.08 -5.17 18.92
N GLY A 805 1.36 -4.96 19.20
CA GLY A 805 2.23 -4.07 18.44
C GLY A 805 2.62 -2.79 19.19
N PRO A 806 3.60 -2.04 18.66
CA PRO A 806 3.95 -0.74 19.21
C PRO A 806 2.76 0.21 19.08
N ILE A 807 2.70 1.17 20.01
CA ILE A 807 1.80 2.30 19.87
C ILE A 807 2.30 3.13 18.69
N ILE A 808 1.73 2.88 17.51
CA ILE A 808 1.90 3.69 16.32
C ILE A 808 1.31 5.03 16.70
N ARG A 809 2.22 5.99 16.85
CA ARG A 809 1.93 7.41 17.27
C ARG A 809 1.24 9.73 15.47
N ARG A 810 0.01 10.05 14.91
CA ARG A 810 -0.30 10.75 13.66
C ARG A 810 -1.33 11.84 13.93
N GLY A 811 -1.01 13.06 13.51
CA GLY A 811 -2.02 14.10 13.44
C GLY A 811 -2.85 13.89 12.18
N LYS A 812 -4.15 13.59 12.34
CA LYS A 812 -5.13 13.78 11.25
C LYS A 812 -5.05 15.22 10.74
N VAL A 813 -5.36 15.43 9.46
CA VAL A 813 -5.33 16.76 8.84
C VAL A 813 -6.76 17.27 8.66
N ASP A 814 -7.03 18.46 9.18
CA ASP A 814 -8.29 19.18 9.00
C ASP A 814 -8.11 20.22 7.87
N ILE A 815 -8.96 20.15 6.84
CA ILE A 815 -9.07 21.14 5.76
C ILE A 815 -10.36 21.94 6.02
N MET A 816 -10.26 23.27 6.19
CA MET A 816 -11.37 24.11 6.67
C MET A 816 -11.63 25.34 5.80
N ARG A 817 -12.89 25.81 5.77
CA ARG A 817 -13.33 27.05 5.08
C ARG A 817 -13.35 28.31 5.97
N SER A 818 -13.27 28.18 7.29
CA SER A 818 -13.14 29.29 8.25
C SER A 818 -12.75 28.76 9.63
N LEU A 819 -11.96 29.53 10.40
CA LEU A 819 -11.71 29.27 11.84
C LEU A 819 -12.95 29.48 12.70
N ASP A 820 -13.79 30.43 12.30
CA ASP A 820 -15.03 30.77 12.98
C ASP A 820 -16.19 30.77 11.96
N PRO A 821 -17.03 29.72 11.93
CA PRO A 821 -18.25 29.68 11.13
C PRO A 821 -19.42 30.44 11.78
N ARG A 822 -19.22 31.06 12.95
CA ARG A 822 -20.19 31.93 13.63
C ARG A 822 -19.95 33.40 13.27
N GLY A 823 -18.68 33.81 13.16
CA GLY A 823 -18.18 35.19 12.98
C GLY A 823 -18.47 35.93 11.67
N MET A 824 -19.62 35.69 11.01
CA MET A 824 -20.19 36.62 10.03
C MET A 824 -21.38 37.38 10.65
N ASP A 825 -21.07 38.31 11.57
CA ASP A 825 -22.03 39.18 12.28
C ASP A 825 -22.65 40.28 11.38
N ARG A 826 -23.18 39.87 10.23
CA ARG A 826 -24.12 40.66 9.42
C ARG A 826 -25.29 39.76 9.01
N PRO A 827 -26.45 39.87 9.69
CA PRO A 827 -27.60 39.03 9.38
C PRO A 827 -28.07 39.18 7.94
N MET A 828 -28.14 38.05 7.23
CA MET A 828 -28.87 37.94 5.97
C MET A 828 -30.29 37.48 6.29
N TYR A 829 -31.26 38.39 6.15
CA TYR A 829 -32.66 38.19 6.54
C TYR A 829 -33.63 38.33 5.35
N SER A 830 -34.78 37.67 5.51
CA SER A 830 -36.01 37.78 4.72
C SER A 830 -36.14 36.90 3.46
N TYR A 831 -37.39 36.81 2.99
CA TYR A 831 -37.97 35.70 2.25
C TYR A 831 -38.92 36.23 1.17
N TYR A 832 -39.01 35.57 0.01
CA TYR A 832 -39.92 35.98 -1.08
C TYR A 832 -40.69 34.83 -1.70
N THR A 833 -41.87 35.13 -2.22
CA THR A 833 -42.81 34.17 -2.80
C THR A 833 -42.96 34.41 -4.30
N ASP A 834 -42.36 33.55 -5.13
CA ASP A 834 -43.08 32.59 -5.99
C ASP A 834 -42.14 31.98 -7.07
N THR A 835 -42.50 30.83 -7.63
CA THR A 835 -41.85 30.07 -8.70
C THR A 835 -40.44 29.51 -8.45
N VAL A 836 -39.77 29.87 -7.34
CA VAL A 836 -38.45 29.35 -6.94
C VAL A 836 -38.46 28.80 -5.50
N PHE A 837 -38.14 27.50 -5.37
CA PHE A 837 -38.11 26.67 -4.16
C PHE A 837 -39.44 26.58 -3.35
N PRO A 838 -39.80 25.38 -2.83
CA PRO A 838 -41.13 25.14 -2.24
C PRO A 838 -41.27 25.80 -0.86
N GLN A 839 -42.47 26.31 -0.58
CA GLN A 839 -42.76 27.04 0.65
C GLN A 839 -43.71 26.24 1.57
N SER A 840 -43.37 26.22 2.86
CA SER A 840 -44.29 25.80 3.93
C SER A 840 -45.11 27.01 4.42
N PRO A 841 -46.34 26.86 4.94
CA PRO A 841 -47.32 27.94 4.92
C PRO A 841 -47.12 29.04 5.97
N ILE A 842 -47.61 30.24 5.62
CA ILE A 842 -47.58 31.47 6.41
C ILE A 842 -48.55 31.37 7.61
N ALA A 843 -48.15 30.70 8.69
CA ALA A 843 -48.97 30.57 9.91
C ALA A 843 -48.21 30.23 11.23
N ALA A 844 -46.91 30.52 11.36
CA ALA A 844 -46.17 30.27 12.60
C ALA A 844 -45.05 31.30 12.86
N ALA A 845 -44.75 31.55 14.15
CA ALA A 845 -43.67 32.43 14.57
C ALA A 845 -42.32 31.71 14.53
N VAL A 846 -41.67 31.70 13.36
CA VAL A 846 -40.38 31.05 13.12
C VAL A 846 -39.38 32.05 12.57
N ASP A 847 -38.21 32.15 13.22
CA ASP A 847 -37.11 33.04 12.87
C ASP A 847 -36.27 32.45 11.72
N ALA A 848 -35.78 33.27 10.78
CA ALA A 848 -35.23 32.81 9.49
C ALA A 848 -33.76 33.26 9.28
N GLY A 849 -32.84 32.31 9.28
CA GLY A 849 -31.39 32.55 9.10
C GLY A 849 -30.86 32.18 7.71
N GLY A 850 -29.77 32.83 7.29
CA GLY A 850 -29.08 32.60 6.02
C GLY A 850 -28.03 31.48 6.02
N VAL A 851 -27.54 31.13 4.82
CA VAL A 851 -26.54 30.07 4.58
C VAL A 851 -25.15 30.48 5.07
N ARG A 852 -24.42 29.55 5.73
CA ARG A 852 -23.03 29.71 6.20
C ARG A 852 -22.03 28.98 5.29
N ASN A 853 -20.73 29.23 5.49
CA ASN A 853 -19.62 28.66 4.71
C ASN A 853 -19.38 27.15 4.98
N CYS A 854 -20.32 26.30 4.57
CA CYS A 854 -20.16 24.85 4.53
C CYS A 854 -19.24 24.42 3.36
N PHE A 855 -18.74 23.18 3.41
CA PHE A 855 -18.30 22.51 2.19
C PHE A 855 -19.51 22.10 1.32
N GLY A 856 -19.25 21.97 0.02
CA GLY A 856 -20.20 21.51 -1.00
C GLY A 856 -19.42 20.69 -2.04
N ALA A 857 -19.62 20.95 -3.33
CA ALA A 857 -18.89 20.26 -4.40
C ALA A 857 -17.36 20.31 -4.18
N TYR A 858 -16.71 19.15 -4.17
CA TYR A 858 -15.25 19.02 -4.19
C TYR A 858 -14.79 17.69 -4.76
N ASN A 859 -13.56 17.62 -5.24
CA ASN A 859 -12.83 16.37 -5.51
C ASN A 859 -11.52 16.38 -4.70
N LEU A 860 -11.28 15.35 -3.91
CA LEU A 860 -10.05 15.13 -3.14
C LEU A 860 -9.18 14.07 -3.84
N TYR A 861 -7.96 14.45 -4.17
CA TYR A 861 -6.97 13.56 -4.77
C TYR A 861 -5.74 13.42 -3.87
N GLU A 862 -5.14 12.24 -3.88
CA GLU A 862 -3.95 11.91 -3.10
C GLU A 862 -2.84 11.36 -3.99
N ALA A 863 -1.59 11.69 -3.63
CA ALA A 863 -0.37 11.17 -4.22
C ALA A 863 0.71 11.00 -3.15
N ALA A 864 1.76 10.25 -3.47
CA ALA A 864 2.99 10.20 -2.69
C ALA A 864 3.77 11.52 -2.78
N GLY A 865 4.41 11.90 -1.66
CA GLY A 865 5.50 12.89 -1.66
C GLY A 865 6.76 12.34 -2.33
N ASP A 866 7.77 13.20 -2.51
CA ASP A 866 9.00 12.80 -3.19
C ASP A 866 9.89 11.87 -2.35
N ASP A 867 9.80 12.02 -1.02
CA ASP A 867 10.51 11.24 0.01
C ASP A 867 9.75 9.98 0.48
N PHE A 868 8.60 9.70 -0.14
CA PHE A 868 7.75 8.55 0.19
C PHE A 868 8.38 7.23 -0.27
N SER A 869 8.33 6.22 0.61
CA SER A 869 8.74 4.85 0.32
C SER A 869 7.84 3.84 1.01
N PHE A 870 7.36 2.85 0.26
CA PHE A 870 6.92 1.58 0.81
C PHE A 870 8.11 0.65 1.07
N GLY A 871 7.88 -0.43 1.83
CA GLY A 871 8.81 -1.55 1.92
C GLY A 871 8.29 -2.75 2.72
N TYR A 872 9.10 -3.79 2.70
CA TYR A 872 8.75 -5.19 2.97
C TYR A 872 7.63 -5.68 2.05
N LEU A 873 8.02 -6.18 0.89
CA LEU A 873 7.14 -6.82 -0.11
C LEU A 873 6.43 -8.05 0.48
N ILE A 874 5.10 -8.00 0.50
CA ILE A 874 4.20 -9.09 0.91
C ILE A 874 3.50 -9.73 -0.29
N GLY A 875 2.73 -10.78 -0.03
CA GLY A 875 1.88 -11.42 -1.03
C GLY A 875 0.90 -10.46 -1.70
N ALA A 876 0.72 -10.59 -3.01
CA ALA A 876 -0.30 -9.83 -3.75
C ALA A 876 -1.71 -10.12 -3.19
N PRO A 877 -2.58 -9.11 -3.00
CA PRO A 877 -3.93 -9.32 -2.51
C PRO A 877 -4.81 -9.94 -3.60
N ARG A 878 -6.01 -10.39 -3.22
CA ARG A 878 -7.04 -10.76 -4.19
C ARG A 878 -7.56 -9.51 -4.90
N ILE A 879 -7.91 -9.66 -6.17
CA ILE A 879 -8.45 -8.57 -7.01
C ILE A 879 -9.68 -9.02 -7.77
N ARG A 880 -10.48 -8.07 -8.24
CA ARG A 880 -11.62 -8.33 -9.14
C ARG A 880 -11.71 -7.23 -10.19
N ARG A 881 -12.29 -7.55 -11.35
CA ARG A 881 -12.53 -6.54 -12.39
C ARG A 881 -13.56 -5.54 -11.90
N VAL A 882 -13.37 -4.27 -12.25
CA VAL A 882 -14.39 -3.24 -12.07
C VAL A 882 -15.47 -3.46 -13.13
N THR A 883 -16.70 -3.71 -12.69
CA THR A 883 -17.88 -3.57 -13.55
C THR A 883 -18.12 -2.08 -13.78
N HIS A 884 -17.94 -1.62 -15.01
CA HIS A 884 -18.48 -0.34 -15.43
C HIS A 884 -20.01 -0.38 -15.32
N ILE A 885 -20.59 0.67 -14.71
CA ILE A 885 -22.03 0.89 -14.56
C ILE A 885 -22.49 1.77 -15.74
#